data_AF-A0A7J7H5U5-F1
#
_entry.id   AF-A0A7J7H5U5-F1
#
_cell.length_a   1.000
_cell.length_b   1.000
_cell.length_c   1.000
_cell.angle_alpha   90.00
_cell.angle_beta   90.00
_cell.angle_gamma   90.00
#
_symmetry.space_group_name_H-M   'P 1'
#
loop_
_entity.id
_entity.type
_entity.pdbx_description
1 polymer ?
#
loop_
_entity_poly.entity_id
_entity_poly.type
_entity_poly.pdbx_seq_one_letter_code
_entity_poly.pdbx_strand_id
1 'polypeptide(L)'
;MSLAWLLLLLLMLHMPILFNVRTFSEAVSKPPDVVNIGAIFTFKTINGKVARIAMNAAVEDINSDSSILGGKKLAISMHDSNFSGFLGIIGALQYMATDTVAIIGPQSSVMAPVLSHLANELQVPLLSFTALDPTLSPLQYPYFIQTAPNDLYLMTAIADMVSYFGYKEITVVFSDDDQSRNGISALGDQLADRRCKISYKATLPPDPLATRDDVKNELVKVRLMESRVIVLHTYTITGLLVFDVAQSLGMMDSGYVWIATTWLSSVLDSKSPVSPKIAKSIQGVLTFRLHTPDSERKRNFSSRWNQLSNGSVDLNAYGLYAYDTVWMIAKAVRAFLDHGGTISFSNDSNLSGLIGGGALNLSALSIFDGGKQLLNNILQTNMTGLTGPIGFNPDRSKIHPSYDVINVIGTGFRQIGYWSNYSGLSVVSPEVLYTKSPNRSSSNQQLYSVVWPGDATTQPRGWVFPNNGRQLRIGVPNRVSYQDIVSLGKGTDTVQGYCIDIFLAAIKLLPYGVPYKFIPFGDGHKNPNYNELVNMITSNAFDAVVGDVAIVTNRTRSADFTQPYIKSGLIIVAPIRKWKSSAWAFLKPFTPLMWVVTASFFLIVGAVVWILEHRINDEFRGPPKKQLVTILCDELNIAKSRLVALRSPEEYAMALKNRTVAAVVDERPYIDIFLSTYCKFSIVGQEFTKTGWGFAFPRDSPLAIDMSNAILTLSETGELQKIHDKWLNKKVCGSQTSQLESNNQRNLQSFWGLFVICGIACSISLLVYFCSMLHKFSRYFPESDDEPSSSSRSGSSRSAKVQRFLSFVDEKESASKSKLKRKRTDVSSNSASGRELESVNGSERRTEIGNSERGEIGNSEELTESTHTLSLSPTACAFVCVYCESVIMAICCYESAASKLISISTSPPTNPSKPNTCFFSVSQTLRLRCNLSLPSKTLVTEPQPLFTSVKSFAPATVANLGPGFDFLGCAVDGIGDFVTLRLDPQVHPGEISISDINGNSSTKLSKNPLWNCAGIAAIAVMKMLNIRSVGLSLSLHKGLPLGSGLGSSAASAAAAAVAVNEMFGGPLSVSDLVLAGLESESKVSGYHADNVAPAIMGGFVLIRSYDPLELIRLNFPNEKDLFFVLVTPEFEAPTKKMRAALPTEITMSHHVWNCSQAGALVASVLQGDLKGLGRALSSDKIVEPRRAPLIPGMEAVKKAAMEAGAFGCTISGAGPTAVAVIDDEERGREIGDRMIEAFIKEGNLKASAMVNRLDRVGA
;
A
#
# COMPACT_ATOMS: atom_id res chain seq x y z
N MET A 1 26.22 85.44 -3.27
CA MET A 1 25.52 84.15 -3.30
C MET A 1 24.65 84.08 -2.05
N SER A 2 23.35 83.85 -2.10
CA SER A 2 22.34 83.90 -3.16
C SER A 2 21.05 83.83 -2.33
N LEU A 3 20.40 84.95 -2.03
CA LEU A 3 19.20 85.49 -2.70
C LEU A 3 18.07 84.48 -3.07
N ALA A 4 18.30 83.17 -2.98
CA ALA A 4 17.33 82.13 -3.32
C ALA A 4 16.61 81.55 -2.09
N TRP A 5 17.23 81.59 -0.90
CA TRP A 5 16.64 80.99 0.31
C TRP A 5 15.78 81.95 1.15
N LEU A 6 15.93 83.27 0.97
CA LEU A 6 15.07 84.25 1.63
C LEU A 6 13.75 84.49 0.85
N LEU A 7 13.74 84.22 -0.45
CA LEU A 7 12.57 84.40 -1.32
C LEU A 7 11.52 83.27 -1.18
N LEU A 8 11.92 82.11 -0.66
CA LEU A 8 10.99 80.99 -0.41
C LEU A 8 10.27 81.08 0.94
N LEU A 9 10.82 81.85 1.89
CA LEU A 9 10.22 82.07 3.22
C LEU A 9 9.32 83.32 3.29
N LEU A 10 9.45 84.23 2.31
CA LEU A 10 8.68 85.48 2.22
C LEU A 10 7.44 85.39 1.30
N LEU A 11 7.22 84.27 0.61
CA LEU A 11 6.04 84.05 -0.26
C LEU A 11 4.85 83.42 0.46
N MET A 12 4.97 83.08 1.75
CA MET A 12 3.90 82.48 2.57
C MET A 12 3.33 83.43 3.63
N LEU A 13 3.75 84.70 3.67
CA LEU A 13 3.29 85.67 4.66
C LEU A 13 2.93 87.02 4.01
N HIS A 14 1.61 87.24 3.91
CA HIS A 14 0.87 88.50 3.67
C HIS A 14 0.65 88.98 2.23
N MET A 15 -0.57 88.77 1.72
CA MET A 15 -1.57 89.86 1.76
C MET A 15 -3.03 89.36 1.61
N PRO A 16 -4.01 89.94 2.33
CA PRO A 16 -5.41 89.53 2.35
C PRO A 16 -6.38 90.59 1.75
N ILE A 17 -7.66 90.20 1.69
CA ILE A 17 -8.91 91.01 1.63
C ILE A 17 -9.31 91.62 0.27
N LEU A 18 -10.36 91.06 -0.36
CA LEU A 18 -11.72 91.64 -0.45
C LEU A 18 -12.61 90.73 -1.32
N PHE A 19 -13.67 90.15 -0.74
CA PHE A 19 -15.07 90.30 -1.17
C PHE A 19 -15.96 89.31 -0.42
N ASN A 20 -16.78 89.88 0.49
CA ASN A 20 -18.04 89.38 1.05
C ASN A 20 -18.39 87.90 0.83
N VAL A 21 -18.32 87.11 1.90
CA VAL A 21 -19.29 86.03 2.12
C VAL A 21 -19.89 86.19 3.51
N ARG A 22 -21.22 86.27 3.49
CA ARG A 22 -22.13 86.39 4.62
C ARG A 22 -21.80 85.35 5.69
N THR A 23 -21.97 85.77 6.95
CA THR A 23 -22.31 84.88 8.05
C THR A 23 -23.49 83.99 7.64
N PHE A 24 -23.21 82.75 7.30
CA PHE A 24 -24.11 81.65 7.61
C PHE A 24 -23.48 80.90 8.76
N SER A 25 -24.09 81.06 9.93
CA SER A 25 -24.12 80.00 10.91
C SER A 25 -24.54 78.73 10.17
N GLU A 26 -23.59 77.86 9.80
CA GLU A 26 -23.93 76.47 9.61
C GLU A 26 -24.44 76.01 10.96
N ALA A 27 -25.77 75.90 11.04
CA ALA A 27 -26.42 75.16 12.08
C ALA A 27 -25.68 73.81 12.11
N VAL A 28 -24.93 73.57 13.20
CA VAL A 28 -24.53 72.22 13.58
C VAL A 28 -25.84 71.46 13.65
N SER A 29 -26.19 70.74 12.58
CA SER A 29 -27.34 69.86 12.60
C SER A 29 -27.06 68.91 13.74
N LYS A 30 -27.94 68.92 14.76
CA LYS A 30 -27.83 67.94 15.82
C LYS A 30 -27.74 66.58 15.13
N PRO A 31 -26.69 65.77 15.38
CA PRO A 31 -26.60 64.45 14.78
C PRO A 31 -27.88 63.70 15.19
N PRO A 32 -28.57 63.02 14.25
CA PRO A 32 -29.92 62.54 14.46
C PRO A 32 -30.03 61.75 15.78
N ASP A 33 -31.07 62.03 16.58
CA ASP A 33 -31.31 61.35 17.86
C ASP A 33 -31.68 59.86 17.67
N VAL A 34 -31.96 59.46 16.43
CA VAL A 34 -32.36 58.12 16.02
C VAL A 34 -31.47 57.61 14.88
N VAL A 35 -30.98 56.38 15.01
CA VAL A 35 -30.25 55.64 13.97
C VAL A 35 -31.22 54.68 13.29
N ASN A 36 -31.43 54.82 11.98
CA ASN A 36 -32.36 53.97 11.24
C ASN A 36 -31.64 52.81 10.55
N ILE A 37 -32.18 51.61 10.68
CA ILE A 37 -31.80 50.42 9.92
C ILE A 37 -33.02 49.84 9.18
N GLY A 38 -32.79 49.20 8.04
CA GLY A 38 -33.83 48.57 7.23
C GLY A 38 -33.79 47.04 7.34
N ALA A 39 -34.91 46.36 7.11
CA ALA A 39 -34.94 44.91 6.95
C ALA A 39 -35.90 44.45 5.85
N ILE A 40 -35.44 43.55 4.97
CA ILE A 40 -36.20 43.05 3.80
C ILE A 40 -36.31 41.53 3.88
N PHE A 41 -37.52 41.03 4.19
CA PHE A 41 -37.78 39.60 4.35
C PHE A 41 -39.15 39.19 3.83
N THR A 42 -39.35 37.90 3.57
CA THR A 42 -40.68 37.34 3.33
C THR A 42 -41.25 36.83 4.65
N PHE A 43 -41.94 37.71 5.36
CA PHE A 43 -42.38 37.45 6.72
C PHE A 43 -43.52 36.44 6.86
N LYS A 44 -44.07 35.96 5.74
CA LYS A 44 -45.01 34.82 5.73
C LYS A 44 -44.33 33.47 5.97
N THR A 45 -43.03 33.36 5.68
CA THR A 45 -42.24 32.14 5.91
C THR A 45 -41.94 31.92 7.39
N ILE A 46 -41.60 30.69 7.80
CA ILE A 46 -41.21 30.38 9.19
C ILE A 46 -40.05 31.27 9.64
N ASN A 47 -38.96 31.29 8.87
CA ASN A 47 -37.77 32.08 9.20
C ASN A 47 -38.06 33.58 9.20
N GLY A 48 -38.91 34.08 8.28
CA GLY A 48 -39.34 35.47 8.29
C GLY A 48 -40.10 35.85 9.56
N LYS A 49 -41.09 35.06 9.98
CA LYS A 49 -41.85 35.31 11.23
C LYS A 49 -40.93 35.37 12.45
N VAL A 50 -40.07 34.38 12.59
CA VAL A 50 -39.11 34.28 13.69
C VAL A 50 -38.13 35.46 13.67
N ALA A 51 -37.57 35.81 12.50
CA ALA A 51 -36.67 36.94 12.34
C ALA A 51 -37.33 38.28 12.73
N ARG A 52 -38.58 38.52 12.34
CA ARG A 52 -39.33 39.73 12.70
C ARG A 52 -39.39 39.94 14.21
N ILE A 53 -39.81 38.91 14.94
CA ILE A 53 -39.96 38.94 16.39
C ILE A 53 -38.59 39.16 17.05
N ALA A 54 -37.58 38.41 16.61
CA ALA A 54 -36.23 38.49 17.16
C ALA A 54 -35.57 39.86 16.92
N MET A 55 -35.71 40.45 15.74
CA MET A 55 -35.17 41.78 15.44
C MET A 55 -35.86 42.88 16.27
N ASN A 56 -37.18 42.80 16.45
CA ASN A 56 -37.90 43.75 17.33
C ASN A 56 -37.41 43.63 18.78
N ALA A 57 -37.29 42.40 19.29
CA ALA A 57 -36.77 42.17 20.64
C ALA A 57 -35.35 42.72 20.81
N ALA A 58 -34.48 42.59 19.80
CA ALA A 58 -33.14 43.15 19.84
C ALA A 58 -33.17 44.69 19.92
N VAL A 59 -34.02 45.35 19.13
CA VAL A 59 -34.17 46.81 19.16
C VAL A 59 -34.69 47.29 20.52
N GLU A 60 -35.66 46.59 21.10
CA GLU A 60 -36.19 46.90 22.44
C GLU A 60 -35.10 46.76 23.51
N ASP A 61 -34.37 45.64 23.52
CA ASP A 61 -33.29 45.40 24.48
C ASP A 61 -32.16 46.43 24.33
N ILE A 62 -31.76 46.79 23.10
CA ILE A 62 -30.74 47.83 22.85
C ILE A 62 -31.20 49.20 23.33
N ASN A 63 -32.45 49.58 23.06
CA ASN A 63 -32.99 50.89 23.45
C ASN A 63 -33.28 51.00 24.96
N SER A 64 -33.35 49.87 25.68
CA SER A 64 -33.55 49.85 27.13
C SER A 64 -32.32 50.34 27.91
N ASP A 65 -31.12 50.30 27.30
CA ASP A 65 -29.86 50.77 27.88
C ASP A 65 -29.25 51.88 27.00
N SER A 66 -29.39 53.12 27.46
CA SER A 66 -28.91 54.31 26.73
C SER A 66 -27.38 54.36 26.57
N SER A 67 -26.62 53.55 27.32
CA SER A 67 -25.16 53.49 27.20
C SER A 67 -24.70 52.81 25.91
N ILE A 68 -25.52 51.93 25.32
CA ILE A 68 -25.15 51.11 24.16
C ILE A 68 -24.89 51.95 22.90
N LEU A 69 -25.70 52.98 22.67
CA LEU A 69 -25.61 53.89 21.51
C LEU A 69 -25.31 55.33 21.90
N GLY A 70 -24.74 55.57 23.09
CA GLY A 70 -24.34 56.91 23.53
C GLY A 70 -25.51 57.90 23.61
N GLY A 71 -26.67 57.45 24.12
CA GLY A 71 -27.88 58.26 24.24
C GLY A 71 -28.77 58.32 22.99
N LYS A 72 -28.35 57.76 21.86
CA LYS A 72 -29.17 57.65 20.64
C LYS A 72 -30.07 56.41 20.68
N LYS A 73 -31.20 56.46 19.98
CA LYS A 73 -32.12 55.31 19.82
C LYS A 73 -31.91 54.60 18.49
N LEU A 74 -32.07 53.28 18.45
CA LEU A 74 -32.10 52.48 17.23
C LEU A 74 -33.56 52.31 16.77
N ALA A 75 -33.82 52.52 15.48
CA ALA A 75 -35.11 52.23 14.86
C ALA A 75 -34.93 51.26 13.70
N ILE A 76 -35.80 50.26 13.61
CA ILE A 76 -35.83 49.32 12.49
C ILE A 76 -37.11 49.49 11.68
N SER A 77 -36.97 49.70 10.38
CA SER A 77 -38.09 49.65 9.44
C SER A 77 -38.06 48.31 8.71
N MET A 78 -39.22 47.66 8.55
CA MET A 78 -39.32 46.32 7.96
C MET A 78 -40.22 46.31 6.72
N HIS A 79 -39.75 45.70 5.63
CA HIS A 79 -40.46 45.60 4.35
C HIS A 79 -40.72 44.12 4.02
N ASP A 80 -41.98 43.78 3.74
CA ASP A 80 -42.38 42.42 3.38
C ASP A 80 -42.25 42.22 1.86
N SER A 81 -41.28 41.43 1.43
CA SER A 81 -41.11 41.10 0.01
C SER A 81 -42.20 40.17 -0.52
N ASN A 82 -42.96 39.48 0.34
CA ASN A 82 -44.08 38.60 -0.03
C ASN A 82 -43.75 37.63 -1.20
N PHE A 83 -42.61 36.95 -1.13
CA PHE A 83 -42.08 36.04 -2.18
C PHE A 83 -41.77 36.70 -3.54
N SER A 84 -41.86 38.03 -3.65
CA SER A 84 -41.59 38.77 -4.87
C SER A 84 -40.22 39.44 -4.83
N GLY A 85 -39.37 39.10 -5.80
CA GLY A 85 -38.09 39.77 -5.98
C GLY A 85 -38.24 41.26 -6.30
N PHE A 86 -39.26 41.60 -7.10
CA PHE A 86 -39.58 42.99 -7.43
C PHE A 86 -39.93 43.81 -6.19
N LEU A 87 -40.78 43.30 -5.30
CA LEU A 87 -41.09 43.99 -4.04
C LEU A 87 -39.84 44.12 -3.14
N GLY A 88 -38.96 43.11 -3.15
CA GLY A 88 -37.66 43.20 -2.48
C GLY A 88 -36.79 44.37 -2.97
N ILE A 89 -36.74 44.60 -4.29
CA ILE A 89 -36.02 45.74 -4.89
C ILE A 89 -36.67 47.06 -4.48
N ILE A 90 -38.00 47.16 -4.51
CA ILE A 90 -38.72 48.37 -4.06
C ILE A 90 -38.42 48.68 -2.59
N GLY A 91 -38.40 47.66 -1.72
CA GLY A 91 -38.02 47.83 -0.32
C GLY A 91 -36.58 48.33 -0.13
N ALA A 92 -35.63 47.81 -0.92
CA ALA A 92 -34.24 48.27 -0.88
C ALA A 92 -34.11 49.72 -1.33
N LEU A 93 -34.73 50.07 -2.46
CA LEU A 93 -34.75 51.45 -2.97
C LEU A 93 -35.41 52.41 -1.96
N GLN A 94 -36.47 51.98 -1.28
CA GLN A 94 -37.10 52.76 -0.23
C GLN A 94 -36.14 53.04 0.93
N TYR A 95 -35.39 52.03 1.41
CA TYR A 95 -34.41 52.23 2.48
C TYR A 95 -33.19 53.04 2.07
N MET A 96 -32.81 52.95 0.81
CA MET A 96 -31.71 53.72 0.22
C MET A 96 -32.11 55.16 -0.12
N ALA A 97 -33.41 55.44 -0.21
CA ALA A 97 -33.97 56.78 -0.31
C ALA A 97 -34.26 57.41 1.07
N THR A 98 -34.04 56.68 2.16
CA THR A 98 -34.16 57.17 3.53
C THR A 98 -32.79 57.14 4.21
N ASP A 99 -32.62 57.92 5.28
CA ASP A 99 -31.38 58.00 6.08
C ASP A 99 -31.11 56.70 6.87
N THR A 100 -30.87 55.60 6.16
CA THR A 100 -30.67 54.24 6.68
C THR A 100 -29.19 53.89 6.65
N VAL A 101 -28.62 53.50 7.79
CA VAL A 101 -27.18 53.22 7.88
C VAL A 101 -26.78 51.79 7.51
N ALA A 102 -27.73 50.84 7.58
CA ALA A 102 -27.51 49.43 7.22
C ALA A 102 -28.84 48.74 6.90
N ILE A 103 -28.79 47.70 6.05
CA ILE A 103 -29.95 46.91 5.65
C ILE A 103 -29.72 45.44 6.02
N ILE A 104 -30.71 44.81 6.65
CA ILE A 104 -30.73 43.37 6.96
C ILE A 104 -31.58 42.63 5.92
N GLY A 105 -31.00 41.65 5.23
CA GLY A 105 -31.63 40.90 4.16
C GLY A 105 -30.80 40.96 2.87
N PRO A 106 -31.34 40.47 1.73
CA PRO A 106 -32.66 39.86 1.60
C PRO A 106 -32.74 38.47 2.25
N GLN A 107 -33.96 37.94 2.36
CA GLN A 107 -34.16 36.57 2.84
C GLN A 107 -33.59 35.52 1.87
N SER A 108 -33.83 35.69 0.55
CA SER A 108 -33.44 34.75 -0.50
C SER A 108 -32.13 35.17 -1.15
N SER A 109 -31.24 34.21 -1.41
CA SER A 109 -29.98 34.51 -2.12
C SER A 109 -30.20 34.87 -3.60
N VAL A 110 -31.35 34.54 -4.18
CA VAL A 110 -31.68 34.95 -5.58
C VAL A 110 -31.69 36.48 -5.70
N MET A 111 -32.12 37.18 -4.65
CA MET A 111 -32.17 38.66 -4.65
C MET A 111 -30.88 39.31 -4.17
N ALA A 112 -30.01 38.56 -3.49
CA ALA A 112 -28.80 39.13 -2.91
C ALA A 112 -27.87 39.77 -3.96
N PRO A 113 -27.61 39.18 -5.16
CA PRO A 113 -26.82 39.83 -6.21
C PRO A 113 -27.36 41.20 -6.61
N VAL A 114 -28.67 41.29 -6.86
CA VAL A 114 -29.33 42.53 -7.33
C VAL A 114 -29.25 43.61 -6.26
N LEU A 115 -29.57 43.28 -5.01
CA LEU A 115 -29.52 44.24 -3.91
C LEU A 115 -28.09 44.64 -3.54
N SER A 116 -27.12 43.74 -3.73
CA SER A 116 -25.71 44.03 -3.46
C SER A 116 -25.11 45.01 -4.45
N HIS A 117 -25.55 45.00 -5.72
CA HIS A 117 -25.16 46.03 -6.68
C HIS A 117 -25.63 47.43 -6.23
N LEU A 118 -26.88 47.54 -5.78
CA LEU A 118 -27.41 48.80 -5.24
C LEU A 118 -26.66 49.24 -3.97
N ALA A 119 -26.41 48.30 -3.07
CA ALA A 119 -25.67 48.55 -1.83
C ALA A 119 -24.23 49.02 -2.08
N ASN A 120 -23.57 48.50 -3.12
CA ASN A 120 -22.23 48.93 -3.50
C ASN A 120 -22.19 50.38 -3.98
N GLU A 121 -23.13 50.78 -4.84
CA GLU A 121 -23.22 52.14 -5.37
C GLU A 121 -23.50 53.16 -4.25
N LEU A 122 -24.44 52.84 -3.35
CA LEU A 122 -24.87 53.74 -2.28
C LEU A 122 -24.08 53.58 -0.97
N GLN A 123 -23.08 52.69 -0.98
CA GLN A 123 -22.18 52.41 0.14
C GLN A 123 -22.89 52.00 1.44
N VAL A 124 -24.06 51.36 1.34
CA VAL A 124 -24.84 50.92 2.51
C VAL A 124 -24.51 49.45 2.81
N PRO A 125 -23.97 49.10 4.00
CA PRO A 125 -23.76 47.71 4.38
C PRO A 125 -25.06 46.88 4.32
N LEU A 126 -25.01 45.75 3.62
CA LEU A 126 -26.10 44.80 3.44
C LEU A 126 -25.75 43.47 4.12
N LEU A 127 -26.50 43.11 5.17
CA LEU A 127 -26.18 41.96 6.02
C LEU A 127 -27.27 40.90 5.93
N SER A 128 -26.92 39.63 5.73
CA SER A 128 -27.92 38.56 5.72
C SER A 128 -27.46 37.31 6.47
N PHE A 129 -28.38 36.72 7.22
CA PHE A 129 -28.22 35.41 7.88
C PHE A 129 -28.97 34.29 7.17
N THR A 130 -29.67 34.57 6.06
CA THR A 130 -30.45 33.58 5.29
C THR A 130 -30.06 33.52 3.81
N ALA A 131 -29.49 34.60 3.26
CA ALA A 131 -28.91 34.60 1.91
C ALA A 131 -27.49 34.04 1.96
N LEU A 132 -27.40 32.70 1.98
CA LEU A 132 -26.20 31.93 2.30
C LEU A 132 -25.50 31.32 1.08
N ASP A 133 -25.85 31.75 -0.14
CA ASP A 133 -25.22 31.26 -1.37
C ASP A 133 -23.69 31.49 -1.35
N PRO A 134 -22.87 30.46 -1.68
CA PRO A 134 -21.42 30.55 -1.67
C PRO A 134 -20.82 31.42 -2.78
N THR A 135 -21.60 31.78 -3.82
CA THR A 135 -21.14 32.60 -4.94
C THR A 135 -21.15 34.11 -4.66
N LEU A 136 -21.73 34.53 -3.53
CA LEU A 136 -21.79 35.93 -3.09
C LEU A 136 -20.42 36.41 -2.59
N SER A 137 -19.48 36.55 -3.52
CA SER A 137 -18.09 36.89 -3.25
C SER A 137 -17.91 38.34 -2.78
N PRO A 138 -17.14 38.59 -1.71
CA PRO A 138 -16.78 39.95 -1.28
C PRO A 138 -16.03 40.78 -2.32
N LEU A 139 -15.40 40.14 -3.30
CA LEU A 139 -14.71 40.84 -4.40
C LEU A 139 -15.69 41.52 -5.35
N GLN A 140 -16.85 40.90 -5.58
CA GLN A 140 -17.92 41.43 -6.43
C GLN A 140 -18.91 42.28 -5.61
N TYR A 141 -19.16 41.88 -4.36
CA TYR A 141 -20.14 42.49 -3.47
C TYR A 141 -19.49 42.98 -2.17
N PRO A 142 -18.64 44.03 -2.23
CA PRO A 142 -17.89 44.52 -1.08
C PRO A 142 -18.75 45.03 0.09
N TYR A 143 -20.02 45.38 -0.10
CA TYR A 143 -20.90 45.80 1.01
C TYR A 143 -21.80 44.68 1.53
N PHE A 144 -21.76 43.49 0.94
CA PHE A 144 -22.55 42.34 1.37
C PHE A 144 -21.81 41.50 2.42
N ILE A 145 -22.52 41.12 3.50
CA ILE A 145 -21.95 40.35 4.62
C ILE A 145 -22.90 39.23 5.02
N GLN A 146 -22.38 38.00 5.05
CA GLN A 146 -23.11 36.84 5.55
C GLN A 146 -22.87 36.67 7.05
N THR A 147 -23.89 36.89 7.88
CA THR A 147 -23.76 36.86 9.35
C THR A 147 -23.97 35.46 9.94
N ALA A 148 -24.40 34.51 9.11
CA ALA A 148 -24.42 33.08 9.41
C ALA A 148 -23.48 32.30 8.46
N PRO A 149 -23.06 31.07 8.81
CA PRO A 149 -22.26 30.21 7.93
C PRO A 149 -22.93 30.02 6.56
N ASN A 150 -22.19 30.29 5.49
CA ASN A 150 -22.70 30.10 4.13
C ASN A 150 -22.85 28.62 3.75
N ASP A 151 -23.58 28.36 2.67
CA ASP A 151 -23.99 27.02 2.25
C ASP A 151 -22.80 26.17 1.77
N LEU A 152 -21.62 26.75 1.46
CA LEU A 152 -20.40 25.96 1.20
C LEU A 152 -20.09 25.04 2.39
N TYR A 153 -20.20 25.54 3.61
CA TYR A 153 -19.93 24.75 4.82
C TYR A 153 -20.99 23.68 5.03
N LEU A 154 -22.26 23.97 4.73
CA LEU A 154 -23.34 22.98 4.77
C LEU A 154 -23.12 21.85 3.76
N MET A 155 -22.75 22.19 2.52
CA MET A 155 -22.46 21.19 1.49
C MET A 155 -21.23 20.35 1.83
N THR A 156 -20.23 20.95 2.46
CA THR A 156 -19.06 20.24 3.00
C THR A 156 -19.49 19.25 4.10
N ALA A 157 -20.39 19.66 5.00
CA ALA A 157 -20.92 18.81 6.07
C ALA A 157 -21.72 17.61 5.52
N ILE A 158 -22.54 17.84 4.50
CA ILE A 158 -23.28 16.78 3.81
C ILE A 158 -22.31 15.81 3.12
N ALA A 159 -21.30 16.32 2.42
CA ALA A 159 -20.30 15.47 1.76
C ALA A 159 -19.48 14.64 2.77
N ASP A 160 -19.10 15.23 3.91
CA ASP A 160 -18.46 14.49 5.02
C ASP A 160 -19.38 13.39 5.55
N MET A 161 -20.67 13.66 5.73
CA MET A 161 -21.65 12.67 6.18
C MET A 161 -21.85 11.53 5.16
N VAL A 162 -21.95 11.85 3.87
CA VAL A 162 -22.06 10.84 2.79
C VAL A 162 -20.83 9.94 2.78
N SER A 163 -19.64 10.53 2.90
CA SER A 163 -18.38 9.80 2.96
C SER A 163 -18.23 8.98 4.25
N TYR A 164 -18.69 9.50 5.40
CA TYR A 164 -18.63 8.82 6.69
C TYR A 164 -19.43 7.52 6.69
N PHE A 165 -20.63 7.55 6.12
CA PHE A 165 -21.46 6.35 5.95
C PHE A 165 -21.02 5.47 4.75
N GLY A 166 -19.92 5.80 4.06
CA GLY A 166 -19.37 4.97 2.97
C GLY A 166 -20.19 4.95 1.68
N TYR A 167 -21.12 5.89 1.50
CA TYR A 167 -21.90 6.00 0.28
C TYR A 167 -21.08 6.66 -0.84
N LYS A 168 -21.14 6.10 -2.06
CA LYS A 168 -20.37 6.60 -3.22
C LYS A 168 -21.19 7.40 -4.22
N GLU A 169 -22.48 7.07 -4.33
CA GLU A 169 -23.39 7.69 -5.29
C GLU A 169 -24.65 8.20 -4.59
N ILE A 170 -25.00 9.46 -4.81
CA ILE A 170 -26.19 10.09 -4.26
C ILE A 170 -27.10 10.64 -5.36
N THR A 171 -28.39 10.72 -5.06
CA THR A 171 -29.34 11.51 -5.84
C THR A 171 -29.65 12.80 -5.10
N VAL A 172 -29.73 13.91 -5.82
CA VAL A 172 -30.06 15.21 -5.25
C VAL A 172 -31.40 15.67 -5.80
N VAL A 173 -32.33 16.05 -4.91
CA VAL A 173 -33.61 16.67 -5.24
C VAL A 173 -33.55 18.13 -4.77
N PHE A 174 -33.75 19.08 -5.68
CA PHE A 174 -33.61 20.50 -5.35
C PHE A 174 -34.54 21.42 -6.15
N SER A 175 -34.79 22.62 -5.62
CA SER A 175 -35.55 23.67 -6.30
C SER A 175 -34.70 24.34 -7.39
N ASP A 176 -35.26 24.63 -8.56
CA ASP A 176 -34.50 25.19 -9.68
C ASP A 176 -34.34 26.73 -9.59
N ASP A 177 -33.69 27.19 -8.53
CA ASP A 177 -33.27 28.57 -8.32
C ASP A 177 -31.75 28.71 -8.21
N ASP A 178 -31.23 29.95 -8.31
CA ASP A 178 -29.78 30.21 -8.31
C ASP A 178 -29.10 29.68 -7.05
N GLN A 179 -29.70 29.92 -5.87
CA GLN A 179 -29.15 29.46 -4.59
C GLN A 179 -28.97 27.94 -4.58
N SER A 180 -30.02 27.22 -4.96
CA SER A 180 -30.02 25.77 -4.95
C SER A 180 -29.07 25.22 -6.01
N ARG A 181 -29.06 25.76 -7.24
CA ARG A 181 -28.11 25.36 -8.29
C ARG A 181 -26.65 25.53 -7.85
N ASN A 182 -26.32 26.68 -7.26
CA ASN A 182 -25.00 27.00 -6.76
C ASN A 182 -24.60 26.09 -5.58
N GLY A 183 -25.53 25.84 -4.67
CA GLY A 183 -25.37 24.88 -3.58
C GLY A 183 -25.09 23.45 -4.10
N ILE A 184 -25.83 22.99 -5.10
CA ILE A 184 -25.63 21.66 -5.69
C ILE A 184 -24.31 21.58 -6.49
N SER A 185 -23.87 22.68 -7.09
CA SER A 185 -22.54 22.76 -7.70
C SER A 185 -21.45 22.58 -6.64
N ALA A 186 -21.52 23.36 -5.54
CA ALA A 186 -20.58 23.24 -4.43
C ALA A 186 -20.59 21.84 -3.79
N LEU A 187 -21.77 21.22 -3.65
CA LEU A 187 -21.89 19.83 -3.19
C LEU A 187 -21.20 18.85 -4.13
N GLY A 188 -21.35 19.04 -5.45
CA GLY A 188 -20.67 18.24 -6.46
C GLY A 188 -19.15 18.25 -6.28
N ASP A 189 -18.58 19.44 -6.08
CA ASP A 189 -17.14 19.62 -5.85
C ASP A 189 -16.70 18.95 -4.53
N GLN A 190 -17.45 19.17 -3.44
CA GLN A 190 -17.16 18.56 -2.14
C GLN A 190 -17.26 17.03 -2.15
N LEU A 191 -18.18 16.45 -2.92
CA LEU A 191 -18.29 15.01 -3.10
C LEU A 191 -17.12 14.46 -3.92
N ALA A 192 -16.73 15.15 -4.99
CA ALA A 192 -15.61 14.74 -5.84
C ALA A 192 -14.30 14.62 -5.05
N ASP A 193 -14.03 15.58 -4.16
CA ASP A 193 -12.87 15.56 -3.25
C ASP A 193 -12.84 14.30 -2.34
N ARG A 194 -14.01 13.69 -2.11
CA ARG A 194 -14.21 12.49 -1.28
C ARG A 194 -14.45 11.22 -2.11
N ARG A 195 -14.18 11.26 -3.41
CA ARG A 195 -14.44 10.15 -4.36
C ARG A 195 -15.90 9.68 -4.32
N CYS A 196 -16.81 10.62 -4.14
CA CYS A 196 -18.25 10.44 -4.23
C CYS A 196 -18.78 11.24 -5.42
N LYS A 197 -19.96 10.92 -5.93
CA LYS A 197 -20.57 11.67 -7.05
C LYS A 197 -22.09 11.76 -6.93
N ILE A 198 -22.65 12.75 -7.62
CA ILE A 198 -24.09 12.87 -7.83
C ILE A 198 -24.47 12.01 -9.03
N SER A 199 -25.24 10.94 -8.83
CA SER A 199 -25.72 10.04 -9.88
C SER A 199 -26.90 10.63 -10.65
N TYR A 200 -27.73 11.45 -9.99
CA TYR A 200 -28.90 12.08 -10.58
C TYR A 200 -29.26 13.40 -9.89
N LYS A 201 -29.69 14.37 -10.69
CA LYS A 201 -30.14 15.71 -10.27
C LYS A 201 -31.61 15.87 -10.64
N ALA A 202 -32.50 15.75 -9.66
CA ALA A 202 -33.94 15.94 -9.82
C ALA A 202 -34.32 17.39 -9.49
N THR A 203 -34.78 18.11 -10.49
CA THR A 203 -35.11 19.54 -10.41
C THR A 203 -36.61 19.75 -10.21
N LEU A 204 -36.98 20.60 -9.26
CA LEU A 204 -38.36 21.00 -8.98
C LEU A 204 -38.56 22.49 -9.23
N PRO A 205 -39.79 22.96 -9.52
CA PRO A 205 -40.08 24.39 -9.59
C PRO A 205 -39.66 25.13 -8.31
N PRO A 206 -39.28 26.42 -8.39
CA PRO A 206 -38.95 27.23 -7.21
C PRO A 206 -40.10 27.25 -6.19
N ASP A 207 -39.76 27.25 -4.90
CA ASP A 207 -40.76 27.30 -3.82
C ASP A 207 -41.55 28.63 -3.87
N PRO A 208 -42.89 28.62 -3.71
CA PRO A 208 -43.77 27.49 -3.41
C PRO A 208 -44.51 26.92 -4.63
N LEU A 209 -44.00 27.13 -5.85
CA LEU A 209 -44.72 26.83 -7.11
C LEU A 209 -44.84 25.34 -7.45
N ALA A 210 -44.01 24.49 -6.84
CA ALA A 210 -44.00 23.06 -7.12
C ALA A 210 -45.34 22.38 -6.77
N THR A 211 -45.94 21.69 -7.73
CA THR A 211 -47.18 20.94 -7.52
C THR A 211 -46.89 19.50 -7.07
N ARG A 212 -47.93 18.80 -6.56
CA ARG A 212 -47.81 17.39 -6.19
C ARG A 212 -47.41 16.52 -7.39
N ASP A 213 -47.92 16.84 -8.58
CA ASP A 213 -47.65 16.08 -9.80
C ASP A 213 -46.21 16.28 -10.28
N ASP A 214 -45.67 17.51 -10.20
CA ASP A 214 -44.26 17.78 -10.51
C ASP A 214 -43.34 16.92 -9.63
N VAL A 215 -43.59 16.93 -8.31
CA VAL A 215 -42.84 16.16 -7.33
C VAL A 215 -42.96 14.65 -7.60
N LYS A 216 -44.18 14.17 -7.85
CA LYS A 216 -44.42 12.75 -8.13
C LYS A 216 -43.70 12.27 -9.38
N ASN A 217 -43.74 13.06 -10.45
CA ASN A 217 -43.09 12.73 -11.73
C ASN A 217 -41.57 12.59 -11.56
N GLU A 218 -40.95 13.50 -10.81
CA GLU A 218 -39.51 13.41 -10.52
C GLU A 218 -39.16 12.27 -9.56
N LEU A 219 -39.93 12.07 -8.48
CA LEU A 219 -39.65 11.00 -7.52
C LEU A 219 -39.83 9.59 -8.11
N VAL A 220 -40.72 9.41 -9.09
CA VAL A 220 -40.82 8.14 -9.83
C VAL A 220 -39.52 7.86 -10.60
N LYS A 221 -38.90 8.88 -11.21
CA LYS A 221 -37.59 8.72 -11.87
C LYS A 221 -36.50 8.38 -10.85
N VAL A 222 -36.46 9.10 -9.72
CA VAL A 222 -35.52 8.84 -8.62
C VAL A 222 -35.66 7.41 -8.11
N ARG A 223 -36.88 6.90 -7.94
CA ARG A 223 -37.15 5.53 -7.50
C ARG A 223 -36.61 4.48 -8.47
N LEU A 224 -36.53 4.78 -9.77
CA LEU A 224 -36.00 3.86 -10.79
C LEU A 224 -34.45 3.85 -10.84
N MET A 225 -33.78 4.81 -10.20
CA MET A 225 -32.31 4.87 -10.14
C MET A 225 -31.71 3.82 -9.21
N GLU A 226 -30.39 3.66 -9.23
CA GLU A 226 -29.65 2.71 -8.38
C GLU A 226 -29.46 3.24 -6.96
N SER A 227 -29.09 4.51 -6.83
CA SER A 227 -28.87 5.14 -5.53
C SER A 227 -30.18 5.25 -4.73
N ARG A 228 -30.08 4.97 -3.43
CA ARG A 228 -31.13 5.13 -2.41
C ARG A 228 -30.77 6.20 -1.38
N VAL A 229 -29.67 6.91 -1.60
CA VAL A 229 -29.22 8.03 -0.78
C VAL A 229 -29.66 9.32 -1.45
N ILE A 230 -30.58 10.03 -0.81
CA ILE A 230 -31.25 11.20 -1.38
C ILE A 230 -30.96 12.42 -0.51
N VAL A 231 -30.34 13.43 -1.13
CA VAL A 231 -30.15 14.75 -0.52
C VAL A 231 -31.26 15.67 -1.01
N LEU A 232 -32.02 16.26 -0.08
CA LEU A 232 -33.14 17.15 -0.36
C LEU A 232 -32.78 18.60 0.01
N HIS A 233 -32.46 19.41 -1.00
CA HIS A 233 -32.08 20.81 -0.86
C HIS A 233 -33.14 21.74 -1.46
N THR A 234 -34.05 22.22 -0.62
CA THR A 234 -35.19 23.05 -1.03
C THR A 234 -35.63 23.92 0.15
N TYR A 235 -36.86 24.41 0.14
CA TYR A 235 -37.48 25.20 1.20
C TYR A 235 -38.62 24.42 1.87
N THR A 236 -39.25 25.02 2.87
CA THR A 236 -40.21 24.34 3.74
C THR A 236 -41.45 23.79 3.03
N ILE A 237 -42.04 24.52 2.07
CA ILE A 237 -43.33 24.11 1.47
C ILE A 237 -43.10 22.96 0.50
N THR A 238 -42.19 23.14 -0.46
CA THR A 238 -41.81 22.10 -1.42
C THR A 238 -41.19 20.89 -0.69
N GLY A 239 -40.31 21.10 0.29
CA GLY A 239 -39.65 20.00 1.03
C GLY A 239 -40.62 19.09 1.79
N LEU A 240 -41.63 19.65 2.46
CA LEU A 240 -42.66 18.85 3.11
C LEU A 240 -43.55 18.10 2.09
N LEU A 241 -43.82 18.72 0.94
CA LEU A 241 -44.54 18.07 -0.15
C LEU A 241 -43.73 16.89 -0.74
N VAL A 242 -42.42 17.02 -0.90
CA VAL A 242 -41.53 15.93 -1.32
C VAL A 242 -41.65 14.73 -0.39
N PHE A 243 -41.57 14.94 0.93
CA PHE A 243 -41.68 13.85 1.90
C PHE A 243 -43.07 13.20 1.94
N ASP A 244 -44.15 13.98 1.82
CA ASP A 244 -45.51 13.44 1.74
C ASP A 244 -45.71 12.56 0.48
N VAL A 245 -45.17 12.99 -0.67
CA VAL A 245 -45.20 12.19 -1.90
C VAL A 245 -44.28 10.97 -1.80
N ALA A 246 -43.07 11.13 -1.28
CA ALA A 246 -42.11 10.04 -1.07
C ALA A 246 -42.69 8.93 -0.19
N GLN A 247 -43.39 9.30 0.89
CA GLN A 247 -44.13 8.35 1.72
C GLN A 247 -45.20 7.61 0.91
N SER A 248 -45.99 8.30 0.09
CA SER A 248 -47.01 7.66 -0.76
C SER A 248 -46.43 6.72 -1.82
N LEU A 249 -45.14 6.88 -2.17
CA LEU A 249 -44.42 6.05 -3.12
C LEU A 249 -43.62 4.92 -2.46
N GLY A 250 -43.66 4.77 -1.13
CA GLY A 250 -42.87 3.78 -0.37
C GLY A 250 -41.38 4.09 -0.31
N MET A 251 -41.00 5.36 -0.51
CA MET A 251 -39.60 5.81 -0.46
C MET A 251 -39.15 6.21 0.95
N MET A 252 -40.03 6.05 1.95
CA MET A 252 -39.74 6.25 3.38
C MET A 252 -39.64 4.91 4.15
N ASP A 253 -39.55 3.80 3.41
CA ASP A 253 -39.38 2.46 3.98
C ASP A 253 -37.89 2.10 4.15
N SER A 254 -37.61 0.96 4.77
CA SER A 254 -36.25 0.45 4.98
C SER A 254 -35.49 0.32 3.67
N GLY A 255 -34.22 0.76 3.67
CA GLY A 255 -33.34 0.76 2.50
C GLY A 255 -33.08 2.14 1.89
N TYR A 256 -33.91 3.14 2.20
CA TYR A 256 -33.70 4.53 1.80
C TYR A 256 -32.92 5.33 2.85
N VAL A 257 -32.19 6.33 2.38
CA VAL A 257 -31.49 7.31 3.21
C VAL A 257 -31.88 8.69 2.73
N TRP A 258 -32.37 9.54 3.64
CA TRP A 258 -32.76 10.92 3.34
C TRP A 258 -31.95 11.90 4.18
N ILE A 259 -31.33 12.86 3.51
CA ILE A 259 -30.58 13.95 4.14
C ILE A 259 -31.20 15.27 3.68
N ALA A 260 -31.89 15.99 4.57
CA ALA A 260 -32.45 17.30 4.29
C ALA A 260 -31.52 18.42 4.77
N THR A 261 -31.48 19.54 4.03
CA THR A 261 -30.75 20.73 4.49
C THR A 261 -31.46 21.43 5.66
N THR A 262 -30.91 22.55 6.13
CA THR A 262 -31.31 23.29 7.36
C THR A 262 -32.76 23.77 7.40
N TRP A 263 -33.49 23.74 6.28
CA TRP A 263 -34.91 24.07 6.29
C TRP A 263 -35.72 23.08 7.16
N LEU A 264 -35.31 21.80 7.23
CA LEU A 264 -36.05 20.81 8.00
C LEU A 264 -35.86 21.03 9.51
N SER A 265 -34.64 21.33 9.97
CA SER A 265 -34.42 21.70 11.37
C SER A 265 -35.22 22.94 11.76
N SER A 266 -35.36 23.91 10.85
CA SER A 266 -36.19 25.11 11.07
C SER A 266 -37.65 24.74 11.30
N VAL A 267 -38.18 23.73 10.60
CA VAL A 267 -39.55 23.22 10.82
C VAL A 267 -39.66 22.52 12.17
N LEU A 268 -38.70 21.67 12.51
CA LEU A 268 -38.67 20.91 13.76
C LEU A 268 -38.61 21.84 14.99
N ASP A 269 -37.75 22.86 14.93
CA ASP A 269 -37.59 23.81 16.02
C ASP A 269 -38.79 24.77 16.14
N SER A 270 -39.40 25.19 15.02
CA SER A 270 -40.45 26.23 15.02
C SER A 270 -41.88 25.72 15.19
N LYS A 271 -42.09 24.40 15.06
CA LYS A 271 -43.39 23.73 15.18
C LYS A 271 -43.27 22.51 16.09
N SER A 272 -42.74 22.69 17.31
CA SER A 272 -42.49 21.57 18.22
C SER A 272 -43.67 21.35 19.18
N PRO A 273 -44.24 20.14 19.29
CA PRO A 273 -43.98 18.95 18.47
C PRO A 273 -44.63 19.07 17.08
N VAL A 274 -44.00 18.46 16.07
CA VAL A 274 -44.57 18.46 14.71
C VAL A 274 -45.83 17.61 14.65
N SER A 275 -46.76 17.94 13.74
CA SER A 275 -48.01 17.20 13.64
C SER A 275 -47.76 15.72 13.30
N PRO A 276 -48.59 14.77 13.77
CA PRO A 276 -48.38 13.34 13.52
C PRO A 276 -48.29 12.98 12.03
N LYS A 277 -49.02 13.72 11.17
CA LYS A 277 -48.94 13.53 9.72
C LYS A 277 -47.55 13.87 9.18
N ILE A 278 -46.98 15.01 9.59
CA ILE A 278 -45.63 15.43 9.18
C ILE A 278 -44.61 14.46 9.78
N ALA A 279 -44.67 14.19 11.08
CA ALA A 279 -43.80 13.25 11.79
C ALA A 279 -43.64 11.92 11.04
N LYS A 280 -44.76 11.34 10.58
CA LYS A 280 -44.76 10.09 9.83
C LYS A 280 -44.03 10.20 8.48
N SER A 281 -44.15 11.33 7.77
CA SER A 281 -43.53 11.49 6.44
C SER A 281 -42.05 11.82 6.48
N ILE A 282 -41.50 12.23 7.63
CA ILE A 282 -40.08 12.56 7.81
C ILE A 282 -39.36 11.64 8.81
N GLN A 283 -39.97 10.51 9.19
CA GLN A 283 -39.38 9.54 10.11
C GLN A 283 -38.03 9.03 9.58
N GLY A 284 -37.00 9.06 10.43
CA GLY A 284 -35.66 8.57 10.10
C GLY A 284 -34.84 9.47 9.18
N VAL A 285 -35.34 10.68 8.84
CA VAL A 285 -34.59 11.66 8.04
C VAL A 285 -33.44 12.26 8.86
N LEU A 286 -32.30 12.47 8.21
CA LEU A 286 -31.17 13.22 8.75
C LEU A 286 -31.25 14.69 8.31
N THR A 287 -30.88 15.61 9.18
CA THR A 287 -30.76 17.03 8.84
C THR A 287 -29.69 17.72 9.67
N PHE A 288 -29.32 18.93 9.23
CA PHE A 288 -28.35 19.79 9.91
C PHE A 288 -29.07 20.99 10.49
N ARG A 289 -28.70 21.39 11.69
CA ARG A 289 -29.13 22.66 12.31
C ARG A 289 -27.93 23.55 12.51
N LEU A 290 -28.06 24.85 12.26
CA LEU A 290 -27.00 25.82 12.58
C LEU A 290 -26.63 25.70 14.06
N HIS A 291 -25.37 25.38 14.35
CA HIS A 291 -24.93 25.19 15.72
C HIS A 291 -24.94 26.53 16.46
N THR A 292 -25.49 26.51 17.67
CA THR A 292 -25.48 27.64 18.60
C THR A 292 -25.18 27.11 20.00
N PRO A 293 -24.08 27.56 20.64
CA PRO A 293 -23.67 27.04 21.94
C PRO A 293 -24.78 27.21 22.99
N ASP A 294 -24.88 26.27 23.92
CA ASP A 294 -25.76 26.44 25.07
C ASP A 294 -25.14 27.45 26.06
N SER A 295 -25.73 28.64 26.12
CA SER A 295 -25.26 29.75 26.94
C SER A 295 -26.39 30.31 27.80
N GLU A 296 -26.03 30.93 28.92
CA GLU A 296 -27.01 31.58 29.81
C GLU A 296 -27.80 32.67 29.07
N ARG A 297 -27.13 33.47 28.21
CA ARG A 297 -27.78 34.49 27.38
C ARG A 297 -28.85 33.89 26.46
N LYS A 298 -28.51 32.78 25.79
CA LYS A 298 -29.46 32.04 24.95
C LYS A 298 -30.65 31.52 25.76
N ARG A 299 -30.41 30.89 26.93
CA ARG A 299 -31.49 30.39 27.80
C ARG A 299 -32.41 31.51 28.30
N ASN A 300 -31.84 32.64 28.71
CA ASN A 300 -32.61 33.80 29.16
C ASN A 300 -33.48 34.37 28.03
N PHE A 301 -32.92 34.51 26.82
CA PHE A 301 -33.70 34.93 25.65
C PHE A 301 -34.81 33.92 25.30
N SER A 302 -34.48 32.63 25.25
CA SER A 302 -35.46 31.56 24.99
C SER A 302 -36.58 31.52 26.02
N SER A 303 -36.31 31.83 27.30
CA SER A 303 -37.34 31.82 28.36
C SER A 303 -38.44 32.88 28.16
N ARG A 304 -38.10 34.01 27.50
CA ARG A 304 -39.05 35.09 27.18
C ARG A 304 -39.72 34.91 25.82
N TRP A 305 -39.29 33.93 25.02
CA TRP A 305 -39.74 33.79 23.62
C TRP A 305 -41.26 33.63 23.48
N ASN A 306 -41.90 32.83 24.33
CA ASN A 306 -43.36 32.64 24.28
C ASN A 306 -44.14 33.94 24.50
N GLN A 307 -43.61 34.85 25.32
CA GLN A 307 -44.20 36.18 25.52
C GLN A 307 -43.97 37.07 24.30
N LEU A 308 -42.76 37.02 23.71
CA LEU A 308 -42.42 37.79 22.51
C LEU A 308 -43.21 37.34 21.27
N SER A 309 -43.45 36.03 21.14
CA SER A 309 -44.11 35.45 19.97
C SER A 309 -45.63 35.33 20.11
N ASN A 310 -46.19 35.59 21.30
CA ASN A 310 -47.58 35.29 21.66
C ASN A 310 -47.98 33.84 21.33
N GLY A 311 -47.03 32.90 21.44
CA GLY A 311 -47.23 31.49 21.09
C GLY A 311 -47.48 31.22 19.60
N SER A 312 -47.21 32.18 18.70
CA SER A 312 -47.49 32.02 17.26
C SER A 312 -46.46 31.16 16.52
N VAL A 313 -45.23 31.09 17.02
CA VAL A 313 -44.10 30.33 16.45
C VAL A 313 -43.03 30.10 17.51
N ASP A 314 -42.39 28.93 17.49
CA ASP A 314 -41.26 28.62 18.38
C ASP A 314 -39.93 29.16 17.83
N LEU A 315 -38.93 29.29 18.71
CA LEU A 315 -37.63 29.86 18.37
C LEU A 315 -36.76 28.86 17.62
N ASN A 316 -36.27 29.26 16.45
CA ASN A 316 -35.27 28.50 15.70
C ASN A 316 -33.92 29.23 15.64
N ALA A 317 -32.89 28.55 15.12
CA ALA A 317 -31.54 29.11 15.04
C ALA A 317 -31.46 30.43 14.26
N TYR A 318 -32.23 30.60 13.16
CA TYR A 318 -32.23 31.84 12.39
C TYR A 318 -32.78 33.03 13.19
N GLY A 319 -33.66 32.82 14.17
CA GLY A 319 -34.08 33.85 15.12
C GLY A 319 -32.94 34.37 15.99
N LEU A 320 -32.07 33.46 16.45
CA LEU A 320 -30.88 33.83 17.22
C LEU A 320 -29.92 34.68 16.38
N TYR A 321 -29.69 34.28 15.13
CA TYR A 321 -28.87 35.06 14.19
C TYR A 321 -29.48 36.42 13.84
N ALA A 322 -30.81 36.51 13.73
CA ALA A 322 -31.50 37.77 13.48
C ALA A 322 -31.28 38.76 14.63
N TYR A 323 -31.46 38.28 15.88
CA TYR A 323 -31.21 39.06 17.09
C TYR A 323 -29.74 39.56 17.15
N ASP A 324 -28.79 38.64 16.95
CA ASP A 324 -27.36 38.95 16.99
C ASP A 324 -26.91 39.89 15.86
N THR A 325 -27.53 39.81 14.68
CA THR A 325 -27.22 40.70 13.55
C THR A 325 -27.57 42.16 13.88
N VAL A 326 -28.70 42.40 14.55
CA VAL A 326 -29.10 43.75 15.00
C VAL A 326 -28.11 44.28 16.05
N TRP A 327 -27.74 43.43 17.02
CA TRP A 327 -26.73 43.80 18.04
C TRP A 327 -25.36 44.09 17.45
N MET A 328 -24.94 43.33 16.44
CA MET A 328 -23.69 43.55 15.73
C MET A 328 -23.69 44.91 15.02
N ILE A 329 -24.80 45.28 14.35
CA ILE A 329 -24.94 46.60 13.73
C ILE A 329 -24.87 47.70 14.80
N ALA A 330 -25.60 47.56 15.91
CA ALA A 330 -25.58 48.55 16.99
C ALA A 330 -24.18 48.77 17.57
N LYS A 331 -23.41 47.70 17.81
CA LYS A 331 -22.01 47.81 18.26
C LYS A 331 -21.10 48.45 17.23
N ALA A 332 -21.27 48.11 15.95
CA ALA A 332 -20.48 48.70 14.88
C ALA A 332 -20.78 50.19 14.69
N VAL A 333 -22.05 50.61 14.83
CA VAL A 333 -22.46 52.02 14.85
C VAL A 333 -21.87 52.72 16.07
N ARG A 334 -21.88 52.09 17.25
CA ARG A 334 -21.24 52.66 18.44
C ARG A 334 -19.75 52.92 18.22
N ALA A 335 -19.03 51.93 17.69
CA ALA A 335 -17.62 52.08 17.34
C ALA A 335 -17.40 53.17 16.27
N PHE A 336 -18.29 53.27 15.27
CA PHE A 336 -18.24 54.33 14.27
C PHE A 336 -18.34 55.72 14.90
N LEU A 337 -19.28 55.92 15.82
CA LEU A 337 -19.47 57.20 16.51
C LEU A 337 -18.30 57.52 17.46
N ASP A 338 -17.79 56.52 18.19
CA ASP A 338 -16.67 56.69 19.13
C ASP A 338 -15.35 57.07 18.43
N HIS A 339 -15.16 56.66 17.18
CA HIS A 339 -14.03 57.08 16.34
C HIS A 339 -14.23 58.45 15.65
N GLY A 340 -15.26 59.21 16.03
CA GLY A 340 -15.56 60.53 15.47
C GLY A 340 -16.30 60.50 14.13
N GLY A 341 -16.90 59.38 13.76
CA GLY A 341 -17.73 59.27 12.56
C GLY A 341 -19.03 60.06 12.69
N THR A 342 -19.40 60.79 11.64
CA THR A 342 -20.67 61.54 11.56
C THR A 342 -21.64 60.81 10.63
N ILE A 343 -22.88 60.61 11.06
CA ILE A 343 -23.94 60.07 10.20
C ILE A 343 -24.40 61.19 9.26
N SER A 344 -23.96 61.15 8.01
CA SER A 344 -24.35 62.07 6.94
C SER A 344 -24.61 61.30 5.63
N PHE A 345 -25.44 61.91 4.78
CA PHE A 345 -25.85 61.35 3.51
C PHE A 345 -25.64 62.41 2.42
N SER A 346 -25.05 61.99 1.29
CA SER A 346 -24.78 62.86 0.14
C SER A 346 -25.55 62.40 -1.10
N ASN A 347 -25.89 63.33 -1.98
CA ASN A 347 -26.53 62.99 -3.26
C ASN A 347 -25.46 62.54 -4.27
N ASP A 348 -25.75 61.47 -5.02
CA ASP A 348 -24.86 61.02 -6.09
C ASP A 348 -24.94 61.95 -7.32
N SER A 349 -23.82 62.61 -7.64
CA SER A 349 -23.70 63.50 -8.80
C SER A 349 -23.92 62.78 -10.14
N ASN A 350 -23.63 61.48 -10.25
CA ASN A 350 -23.83 60.70 -11.48
C ASN A 350 -25.32 60.41 -11.74
N LEU A 351 -26.09 60.16 -10.68
CA LEU A 351 -27.55 59.98 -10.75
C LEU A 351 -28.28 61.31 -11.04
N SER A 352 -27.69 62.43 -10.63
CA SER A 352 -28.18 63.77 -10.97
C SER A 352 -28.01 64.15 -12.46
N GLY A 353 -27.28 63.38 -13.26
CA GLY A 353 -27.08 63.62 -14.70
C GLY A 353 -28.11 62.96 -15.63
N LEU A 354 -28.88 61.99 -15.13
CA LEU A 354 -29.87 61.19 -15.90
C LEU A 354 -31.25 61.88 -16.02
N ILE A 355 -31.29 63.20 -15.81
CA ILE A 355 -32.51 64.00 -15.69
C ILE A 355 -33.17 64.16 -17.06
N GLY A 356 -34.23 63.37 -17.28
CA GLY A 356 -35.10 63.53 -18.43
C GLY A 356 -36.33 62.62 -18.41
N GLY A 357 -37.15 62.64 -17.36
CA GLY A 357 -38.50 62.05 -17.43
C GLY A 357 -39.11 61.47 -16.16
N GLY A 358 -39.68 62.33 -15.31
CA GLY A 358 -41.05 62.20 -14.74
C GLY A 358 -41.57 60.98 -13.96
N ALA A 359 -40.88 59.84 -13.80
CA ALA A 359 -41.52 58.64 -13.21
C ALA A 359 -40.90 58.07 -11.92
N LEU A 360 -39.60 58.30 -11.65
CA LEU A 360 -38.93 57.83 -10.42
C LEU A 360 -38.06 58.96 -9.86
N ASN A 361 -38.27 59.35 -8.59
CA ASN A 361 -37.46 60.35 -7.90
C ASN A 361 -36.11 59.73 -7.48
N LEU A 362 -35.30 59.33 -8.45
CA LEU A 362 -33.95 58.77 -8.24
C LEU A 362 -33.00 59.77 -7.58
N SER A 363 -33.33 61.07 -7.61
CA SER A 363 -32.65 62.12 -6.84
C SER A 363 -32.87 62.05 -5.33
N ALA A 364 -33.77 61.17 -4.85
CA ALA A 364 -33.92 60.89 -3.43
C ALA A 364 -32.95 59.81 -2.91
N LEU A 365 -32.27 59.07 -3.79
CA LEU A 365 -31.27 58.09 -3.38
C LEU A 365 -30.02 58.82 -2.89
N SER A 366 -29.54 58.45 -1.71
CA SER A 366 -28.38 59.07 -1.09
C SER A 366 -27.30 58.05 -0.76
N ILE A 367 -26.05 58.46 -0.89
CA ILE A 367 -24.86 57.70 -0.49
C ILE A 367 -24.67 57.92 1.00
N PHE A 368 -24.47 56.84 1.75
CA PHE A 368 -24.07 56.95 3.14
C PHE A 368 -22.56 57.24 3.24
N ASP A 369 -22.19 58.47 3.60
CA ASP A 369 -20.79 58.94 3.58
C ASP A 369 -19.87 58.11 4.51
N GLY A 370 -20.44 57.63 5.61
CA GLY A 370 -19.75 56.77 6.59
C GLY A 370 -19.72 55.29 6.22
N GLY A 371 -20.29 54.90 5.08
CA GLY A 371 -20.57 53.51 4.70
C GLY A 371 -19.39 52.56 4.80
N LYS A 372 -18.26 52.94 4.19
CA LYS A 372 -17.02 52.14 4.23
C LYS A 372 -16.45 52.00 5.65
N GLN A 373 -16.54 53.04 6.46
CA GLN A 373 -16.07 53.00 7.85
C GLN A 373 -16.97 52.10 8.70
N LEU A 374 -18.29 52.20 8.54
CA LEU A 374 -19.24 51.34 9.23
C LEU A 374 -19.04 49.87 8.82
N LEU A 375 -18.86 49.59 7.53
CA LEU A 375 -18.51 48.25 7.03
C LEU A 375 -17.27 47.69 7.72
N ASN A 376 -16.20 48.47 7.80
CA ASN A 376 -14.97 48.06 8.49
C ASN A 376 -15.22 47.78 9.98
N ASN A 377 -16.02 48.61 10.66
CA ASN A 377 -16.40 48.39 12.05
C ASN A 377 -17.23 47.12 12.24
N ILE A 378 -18.13 46.80 11.29
CA ILE A 378 -18.88 45.53 11.29
C ILE A 378 -17.91 44.35 11.17
N LEU A 379 -16.97 44.39 10.22
CA LEU A 379 -16.00 43.31 10.00
C LEU A 379 -15.03 43.13 11.18
N GLN A 380 -14.72 44.21 11.90
CA GLN A 380 -13.88 44.20 13.10
C GLN A 380 -14.66 43.91 14.39
N THR A 381 -15.98 43.72 14.31
CA THR A 381 -16.79 43.44 15.49
C THR A 381 -16.42 42.08 16.06
N ASN A 382 -15.94 42.08 17.30
CA ASN A 382 -15.71 40.88 18.10
C ASN A 382 -16.64 40.91 19.30
N MET A 383 -17.68 40.09 19.28
CA MET A 383 -18.66 40.02 20.37
C MET A 383 -19.13 38.61 20.63
N THR A 384 -19.66 38.37 21.81
CA THR A 384 -20.39 37.14 22.13
C THR A 384 -21.88 37.44 22.14
N GLY A 385 -22.62 36.89 21.19
CA GLY A 385 -24.07 36.99 21.08
C GLY A 385 -24.79 35.74 21.62
N LEU A 386 -26.06 35.59 21.25
CA LEU A 386 -26.86 34.38 21.53
C LEU A 386 -26.38 33.15 20.75
N THR A 387 -25.76 33.38 19.59
CA THR A 387 -25.19 32.35 18.70
C THR A 387 -23.74 31.99 19.05
N GLY A 388 -23.20 32.50 20.16
CA GLY A 388 -21.83 32.29 20.60
C GLY A 388 -20.89 33.43 20.17
N PRO A 389 -19.57 33.16 20.04
CA PRO A 389 -18.62 34.13 19.50
C PRO A 389 -18.93 34.50 18.05
N ILE A 390 -19.00 35.80 17.77
CA ILE A 390 -19.26 36.38 16.46
C ILE A 390 -18.01 37.14 16.01
N GLY A 391 -17.55 36.80 14.82
CA GLY A 391 -16.42 37.45 14.15
C GLY A 391 -16.27 36.91 12.73
N PHE A 392 -15.41 37.57 11.96
CA PHE A 392 -15.15 37.25 10.56
C PHE A 392 -13.66 36.94 10.34
N ASN A 393 -13.40 35.98 9.46
CA ASN A 393 -12.07 35.70 8.93
C ASN A 393 -11.65 36.82 7.94
N PRO A 394 -10.36 36.90 7.54
CA PRO A 394 -9.91 37.87 6.54
C PRO A 394 -10.63 37.79 5.19
N ASP A 395 -11.14 36.61 4.83
CA ASP A 395 -11.97 36.38 3.63
C ASP A 395 -13.45 36.77 3.83
N ARG A 396 -13.78 37.38 4.98
CA ARG A 396 -15.12 37.76 5.44
C ARG A 396 -16.09 36.61 5.71
N SER A 397 -15.61 35.37 5.72
CA SER A 397 -16.42 34.23 6.18
C SER A 397 -16.57 34.25 7.70
N LYS A 398 -17.69 33.72 8.21
CA LYS A 398 -17.90 33.58 9.66
C LYS A 398 -16.82 32.68 10.27
N ILE A 399 -16.27 33.06 11.42
CA ILE A 399 -15.37 32.19 12.18
C ILE A 399 -16.11 30.93 12.67
N HIS A 400 -15.39 29.81 12.75
CA HIS A 400 -15.87 28.56 13.37
C HIS A 400 -17.26 28.07 12.90
N PRO A 401 -17.51 27.92 11.59
CA PRO A 401 -18.79 27.42 11.11
C PRO A 401 -19.02 25.97 11.56
N SER A 402 -20.19 25.73 12.15
CA SER A 402 -20.57 24.46 12.76
C SER A 402 -22.07 24.21 12.67
N TYR A 403 -22.44 22.92 12.69
CA TYR A 403 -23.81 22.43 12.61
C TYR A 403 -24.04 21.32 13.65
N ASP A 404 -25.25 21.26 14.22
CA ASP A 404 -25.73 20.06 14.89
C ASP A 404 -26.22 19.06 13.85
N VAL A 405 -25.93 17.79 14.08
CA VAL A 405 -26.43 16.68 13.26
C VAL A 405 -27.65 16.08 13.93
N ILE A 406 -28.79 16.10 13.25
CA ILE A 406 -30.10 15.74 13.79
C ILE A 406 -30.67 14.53 13.04
N ASN A 407 -31.24 13.61 13.79
CA ASN A 407 -32.03 12.49 13.28
C ASN A 407 -33.48 12.60 13.78
N VAL A 408 -34.45 12.58 12.86
CA VAL A 408 -35.87 12.73 13.17
C VAL A 408 -36.46 11.42 13.67
N ILE A 409 -37.10 11.46 14.84
CA ILE A 409 -37.68 10.28 15.50
C ILE A 409 -39.03 10.65 16.11
N GLY A 410 -40.10 10.03 15.61
CA GLY A 410 -41.46 10.31 16.04
C GLY A 410 -41.85 11.76 15.76
N THR A 411 -42.47 12.40 16.74
CA THR A 411 -42.89 13.82 16.67
C THR A 411 -41.78 14.80 17.03
N GLY A 412 -40.57 14.32 17.31
CA GLY A 412 -39.42 15.12 17.70
C GLY A 412 -38.16 14.71 16.95
N PHE A 413 -37.02 14.93 17.58
CA PHE A 413 -35.72 14.61 16.99
C PHE A 413 -34.68 14.30 18.07
N ARG A 414 -33.62 13.63 17.65
CA ARG A 414 -32.43 13.35 18.45
C ARG A 414 -31.22 13.97 17.77
N GLN A 415 -30.43 14.73 18.52
CA GLN A 415 -29.12 15.14 18.06
C GLN A 415 -28.14 13.96 18.17
N ILE A 416 -27.53 13.58 17.05
CA ILE A 416 -26.61 12.43 16.96
C ILE A 416 -25.14 12.86 16.93
N GLY A 417 -24.87 14.15 16.87
CA GLY A 417 -23.52 14.71 16.95
C GLY A 417 -23.48 16.13 16.40
N TYR A 418 -22.29 16.55 16.01
CA TYR A 418 -21.93 17.86 15.51
C TYR A 418 -21.07 17.71 14.27
N TRP A 419 -21.06 18.74 13.45
CA TRP A 419 -20.07 18.95 12.42
C TRP A 419 -19.44 20.33 12.63
N SER A 420 -18.12 20.45 12.43
CA SER A 420 -17.49 21.75 12.32
C SER A 420 -16.42 21.78 11.24
N ASN A 421 -16.15 22.97 10.70
CA ASN A 421 -15.04 23.13 9.76
C ASN A 421 -13.65 22.91 10.40
N TYR A 422 -13.60 22.72 11.72
CA TYR A 422 -12.40 22.52 12.51
C TYR A 422 -12.09 21.04 12.78
N SER A 423 -13.13 20.24 13.05
CA SER A 423 -13.03 18.85 13.53
C SER A 423 -13.69 17.81 12.62
N GLY A 424 -14.52 18.22 11.64
CA GLY A 424 -15.42 17.29 10.95
C GLY A 424 -16.54 16.81 11.85
N LEU A 425 -17.04 15.58 11.64
CA LEU A 425 -18.12 14.97 12.43
C LEU A 425 -17.62 14.55 13.82
N SER A 426 -18.36 14.90 14.88
CA SER A 426 -18.01 14.51 16.25
C SER A 426 -19.23 14.40 17.16
N VAL A 427 -19.13 13.58 18.20
CA VAL A 427 -20.11 13.57 19.30
C VAL A 427 -19.79 14.62 20.37
N VAL A 428 -18.60 15.23 20.32
CA VAL A 428 -18.15 16.27 21.23
C VAL A 428 -18.52 17.64 20.67
N SER A 429 -18.97 18.56 21.53
CA SER A 429 -19.39 19.89 21.07
C SER A 429 -18.22 20.69 20.46
N PRO A 430 -18.49 21.57 19.48
CA PRO A 430 -17.45 22.33 18.81
C PRO A 430 -16.61 23.19 19.75
N GLU A 431 -17.20 23.76 20.80
CA GLU A 431 -16.51 24.66 21.76
C GLU A 431 -15.34 23.95 22.45
N VAL A 432 -15.56 22.70 22.87
CA VAL A 432 -14.53 21.88 23.52
C VAL A 432 -13.41 21.57 22.53
N LEU A 433 -13.77 21.32 21.27
CA LEU A 433 -12.80 20.97 20.23
C LEU A 433 -11.97 22.17 19.77
N TYR A 434 -12.53 23.38 19.79
CA TYR A 434 -11.79 24.61 19.47
C TYR A 434 -10.66 24.92 20.46
N THR A 435 -10.67 24.33 21.66
CA THR A 435 -9.57 24.45 22.64
C THR A 435 -8.38 23.53 22.35
N LYS A 436 -8.56 22.53 21.46
CA LYS A 436 -7.54 21.56 21.06
C LYS A 436 -7.00 21.94 19.70
N SER A 437 -5.97 21.24 19.19
CA SER A 437 -5.50 21.47 17.82
C SER A 437 -6.51 20.94 16.77
N PRO A 438 -6.59 21.56 15.57
CA PRO A 438 -7.52 21.12 14.53
C PRO A 438 -7.21 19.69 14.09
N ASN A 439 -8.24 18.85 14.02
CA ASN A 439 -8.09 17.44 13.66
C ASN A 439 -9.32 16.97 12.89
N ARG A 440 -9.16 16.80 11.57
CA ARG A 440 -10.22 16.36 10.65
C ARG A 440 -9.96 14.97 10.07
N SER A 441 -9.11 14.18 10.72
CA SER A 441 -8.84 12.80 10.29
C SER A 441 -10.13 11.97 10.35
N SER A 442 -10.38 11.15 9.32
CA SER A 442 -11.55 10.25 9.25
C SER A 442 -11.63 9.31 10.46
N SER A 443 -10.49 8.94 11.04
CA SER A 443 -10.38 8.11 12.25
C SER A 443 -11.03 8.70 13.50
N ASN A 444 -11.14 10.04 13.58
CA ASN A 444 -11.72 10.74 14.73
C ASN A 444 -13.18 11.15 14.48
N GLN A 445 -13.72 10.84 13.30
CA GLN A 445 -15.10 11.13 12.99
C GLN A 445 -16.02 10.13 13.66
N GLN A 446 -17.01 10.63 14.39
CA GLN A 446 -17.94 9.78 15.14
C GLN A 446 -19.30 10.46 15.26
N LEU A 447 -20.35 9.66 15.09
CA LEU A 447 -21.75 10.02 15.37
C LEU A 447 -22.40 8.92 16.22
N TYR A 448 -23.43 9.29 16.99
CA TYR A 448 -24.30 8.31 17.64
C TYR A 448 -25.11 7.53 16.60
N SER A 449 -25.66 6.38 17.03
CA SER A 449 -26.50 5.50 16.20
C SER A 449 -27.67 6.26 15.58
N VAL A 450 -27.95 5.97 14.31
CA VAL A 450 -29.04 6.57 13.52
C VAL A 450 -30.22 5.61 13.43
N VAL A 451 -31.43 6.15 13.57
CA VAL A 451 -32.67 5.48 13.15
C VAL A 451 -32.98 5.92 11.72
N TRP A 452 -33.04 4.96 10.81
CA TRP A 452 -33.26 5.19 9.39
C TRP A 452 -34.75 5.08 9.05
N PRO A 453 -35.17 5.52 7.85
CA PRO A 453 -36.54 5.30 7.36
C PRO A 453 -36.98 3.83 7.49
N GLY A 454 -38.26 3.62 7.78
CA GLY A 454 -38.81 2.29 8.10
C GLY A 454 -38.41 1.74 9.49
N ASP A 455 -37.99 2.61 10.41
CA ASP A 455 -37.55 2.28 11.78
C ASP A 455 -36.37 1.29 11.84
N ALA A 456 -35.53 1.30 10.80
CA ALA A 456 -34.35 0.46 10.73
C ALA A 456 -33.21 1.03 11.60
N THR A 457 -32.56 0.17 12.38
CA THR A 457 -31.37 0.53 13.19
C THR A 457 -30.05 0.17 12.49
N THR A 458 -30.12 -0.70 11.49
CA THR A 458 -28.98 -1.08 10.65
C THR A 458 -28.82 -0.07 9.53
N GLN A 459 -27.58 0.34 9.27
CA GLN A 459 -27.28 1.26 8.18
C GLN A 459 -27.73 0.66 6.82
N PRO A 460 -28.58 1.35 6.05
CA PRO A 460 -28.97 0.90 4.72
C PRO A 460 -27.75 0.81 3.80
N ARG A 461 -27.78 -0.11 2.84
CA ARG A 461 -26.73 -0.23 1.82
C ARG A 461 -26.61 1.03 0.94
N GLY A 462 -27.69 1.80 0.80
CA GLY A 462 -27.72 3.05 0.04
C GLY A 462 -27.79 2.87 -1.49
N TRP A 463 -27.86 1.64 -2.00
CA TRP A 463 -28.09 1.37 -3.43
C TRP A 463 -28.84 0.06 -3.66
N VAL A 464 -29.50 -0.06 -4.81
CA VAL A 464 -30.09 -1.29 -5.35
C VAL A 464 -29.88 -1.37 -6.86
N PHE A 465 -30.04 -2.55 -7.44
CA PHE A 465 -30.06 -2.66 -8.90
C PHE A 465 -31.23 -1.86 -9.48
N PRO A 466 -31.03 -1.22 -10.64
CA PRO A 466 -32.06 -0.37 -11.21
C PRO A 466 -33.21 -1.24 -11.68
N ASN A 467 -34.44 -0.90 -11.28
CA ASN A 467 -35.66 -1.62 -11.68
C ASN A 467 -36.13 -1.23 -13.09
N ASN A 468 -35.23 -0.72 -13.95
CA ASN A 468 -35.49 -0.31 -15.32
C ASN A 468 -35.27 -1.44 -16.35
N GLY A 469 -34.96 -2.66 -15.89
CA GLY A 469 -34.69 -3.82 -16.74
C GLY A 469 -33.24 -3.93 -17.25
N ARG A 470 -32.33 -3.04 -16.81
CA ARG A 470 -30.90 -3.13 -17.15
C ARG A 470 -30.25 -4.31 -16.43
N GLN A 471 -29.70 -5.24 -17.20
CA GLN A 471 -28.88 -6.34 -16.71
C GLN A 471 -27.39 -5.95 -16.79
N LEU A 472 -26.58 -6.43 -15.85
CA LEU A 472 -25.12 -6.30 -15.92
C LEU A 472 -24.59 -7.02 -17.16
N ARG A 473 -23.82 -6.29 -17.98
CA ARG A 473 -23.14 -6.80 -19.17
C ARG A 473 -21.81 -7.40 -18.75
N ILE A 474 -21.75 -8.72 -18.65
CA ILE A 474 -20.55 -9.42 -18.19
C ILE A 474 -19.75 -9.90 -19.39
N GLY A 475 -18.57 -9.33 -19.60
CA GLY A 475 -17.64 -9.78 -20.63
C GLY A 475 -17.05 -11.14 -20.28
N VAL A 476 -17.10 -12.10 -21.20
CA VAL A 476 -16.48 -13.43 -21.06
C VAL A 476 -15.57 -13.73 -22.25
N PRO A 477 -14.39 -14.34 -22.05
CA PRO A 477 -13.46 -14.60 -23.16
C PRO A 477 -14.00 -15.71 -24.08
N ASN A 478 -14.17 -15.39 -25.37
CA ASN A 478 -14.47 -16.35 -26.42
C ASN A 478 -13.16 -16.97 -26.96
N ARG A 479 -12.69 -18.00 -26.27
CA ARG A 479 -11.38 -18.63 -26.51
C ARG A 479 -11.47 -19.93 -27.29
N VAL A 480 -10.37 -20.29 -27.96
CA VAL A 480 -10.29 -21.51 -28.80
C VAL A 480 -9.65 -22.68 -28.05
N SER A 481 -8.58 -22.42 -27.28
CA SER A 481 -7.88 -23.44 -26.49
C SER A 481 -8.45 -23.55 -25.07
N TYR A 482 -8.30 -24.72 -24.43
CA TYR A 482 -8.66 -24.96 -23.01
C TYR A 482 -10.13 -24.60 -22.70
N GLN A 483 -11.07 -25.10 -23.51
CA GLN A 483 -12.51 -24.82 -23.41
C GLN A 483 -13.17 -25.24 -22.07
N ASP A 484 -12.51 -26.08 -21.28
CA ASP A 484 -12.92 -26.45 -19.91
C ASP A 484 -12.96 -25.21 -18.96
N ILE A 485 -12.19 -24.15 -19.26
CA ILE A 485 -12.09 -22.95 -18.43
C ILE A 485 -13.27 -22.00 -18.66
N VAL A 486 -13.54 -21.67 -19.94
CA VAL A 486 -14.69 -20.92 -20.43
C VAL A 486 -14.97 -21.37 -21.86
N SER A 487 -16.23 -21.68 -22.17
CA SER A 487 -16.70 -22.07 -23.52
C SER A 487 -18.14 -21.61 -23.77
N LEU A 488 -18.47 -21.45 -25.04
CA LEU A 488 -19.83 -21.18 -25.52
C LEU A 488 -20.54 -22.52 -25.79
N GLY A 489 -21.72 -22.69 -25.19
CA GLY A 489 -22.60 -23.84 -25.40
C GLY A 489 -23.30 -23.80 -26.76
N LYS A 490 -24.03 -24.87 -27.10
CA LYS A 490 -24.68 -25.06 -28.41
C LYS A 490 -25.96 -24.21 -28.61
N GLY A 491 -26.33 -23.35 -27.66
CA GLY A 491 -27.43 -22.39 -27.78
C GLY A 491 -26.93 -20.94 -27.72
N THR A 492 -27.64 -20.02 -28.36
CA THR A 492 -27.41 -18.57 -28.22
C THR A 492 -27.52 -18.20 -26.73
N ASP A 493 -26.48 -17.61 -26.17
CA ASP A 493 -26.33 -17.15 -24.77
C ASP A 493 -26.00 -18.19 -23.69
N THR A 494 -25.73 -19.46 -24.04
CA THR A 494 -25.23 -20.43 -23.06
C THR A 494 -23.71 -20.35 -22.91
N VAL A 495 -23.22 -19.95 -21.74
CA VAL A 495 -21.78 -19.93 -21.40
C VAL A 495 -21.53 -20.91 -20.26
N GLN A 496 -20.49 -21.73 -20.37
CA GLN A 496 -20.15 -22.75 -19.38
C GLN A 496 -18.64 -22.84 -19.18
N GLY A 497 -18.19 -23.42 -18.07
CA GLY A 497 -16.77 -23.65 -17.79
C GLY A 497 -16.44 -23.40 -16.32
N TYR A 498 -15.22 -23.75 -15.92
CA TYR A 498 -14.72 -23.58 -14.57
C TYR A 498 -14.97 -22.19 -13.97
N CYS A 499 -14.61 -21.12 -14.70
CA CYS A 499 -14.73 -19.75 -14.19
C CYS A 499 -16.20 -19.30 -14.08
N ILE A 500 -17.07 -19.84 -14.94
CA ILE A 500 -18.51 -19.54 -14.95
C ILE A 500 -19.19 -20.22 -13.77
N ASP A 501 -18.90 -21.49 -13.49
CA ASP A 501 -19.48 -22.22 -12.36
C ASP A 501 -19.13 -21.56 -11.03
N ILE A 502 -17.89 -21.06 -10.86
CA ILE A 502 -17.48 -20.29 -9.68
C ILE A 502 -18.26 -19.00 -9.56
N PHE A 503 -18.37 -18.24 -10.65
CA PHE A 503 -19.11 -16.98 -10.67
C PHE A 503 -20.59 -17.18 -10.28
N LEU A 504 -21.23 -18.19 -10.85
CA LEU A 504 -22.63 -18.54 -10.55
C LEU A 504 -22.81 -19.02 -9.10
N ALA A 505 -21.85 -19.79 -8.57
CA ALA A 505 -21.87 -20.19 -7.17
C ALA A 505 -21.72 -18.99 -6.24
N ALA A 506 -20.85 -18.03 -6.57
CA ALA A 506 -20.62 -16.83 -5.78
C ALA A 506 -21.86 -15.91 -5.80
N ILE A 507 -22.50 -15.71 -6.96
CA ILE A 507 -23.73 -14.94 -7.06
C ILE A 507 -24.85 -15.52 -6.19
N LYS A 508 -24.99 -16.85 -6.11
CA LYS A 508 -26.03 -17.50 -5.31
C LYS A 508 -25.90 -17.25 -3.80
N LEU A 509 -24.72 -16.87 -3.33
CA LEU A 509 -24.48 -16.53 -1.92
C LEU A 509 -24.79 -15.07 -1.59
N LEU A 510 -25.04 -14.23 -2.60
CA LEU A 510 -25.39 -12.83 -2.38
C LEU A 510 -26.82 -12.73 -1.80
N PRO A 511 -27.07 -11.84 -0.83
CA PRO A 511 -28.38 -11.70 -0.19
C PRO A 511 -29.44 -11.01 -1.08
N TYR A 512 -29.15 -10.82 -2.36
CA TYR A 512 -29.98 -10.14 -3.33
C TYR A 512 -29.75 -10.70 -4.74
N GLY A 513 -30.77 -10.61 -5.60
CA GLY A 513 -30.65 -11.01 -6.99
C GLY A 513 -29.74 -10.05 -7.76
N VAL A 514 -28.82 -10.61 -8.56
CA VAL A 514 -27.98 -9.88 -9.50
C VAL A 514 -28.46 -10.20 -10.91
N PRO A 515 -29.12 -9.28 -11.63
CA PRO A 515 -29.49 -9.50 -13.02
C PRO A 515 -28.26 -9.31 -13.92
N TYR A 516 -27.90 -10.33 -14.70
CA TYR A 516 -26.75 -10.27 -15.61
C TYR A 516 -27.03 -10.97 -16.95
N LYS A 517 -26.23 -10.63 -17.95
CA LYS A 517 -26.11 -11.36 -19.20
C LYS A 517 -24.63 -11.48 -19.59
N PHE A 518 -24.24 -12.63 -20.11
CA PHE A 518 -22.89 -12.82 -20.61
C PHE A 518 -22.76 -12.31 -22.04
N ILE A 519 -21.67 -11.60 -22.32
CA ILE A 519 -21.34 -11.10 -23.66
C ILE A 519 -19.98 -11.68 -24.05
N PRO A 520 -19.91 -12.53 -25.07
CA PRO A 520 -18.64 -13.09 -25.53
C PRO A 520 -17.74 -12.00 -26.13
N PHE A 521 -16.45 -12.10 -25.84
CA PHE A 521 -15.43 -11.18 -26.35
C PHE A 521 -14.30 -11.96 -27.05
N GLY A 522 -14.04 -11.61 -28.31
CA GLY A 522 -13.07 -12.29 -29.17
C GLY A 522 -13.71 -12.80 -30.46
N ASP A 523 -12.86 -13.16 -31.43
CA ASP A 523 -13.27 -13.61 -32.76
C ASP A 523 -13.67 -15.10 -32.81
N GLY A 524 -13.42 -15.87 -31.74
CA GLY A 524 -13.64 -17.32 -31.70
C GLY A 524 -12.69 -18.13 -32.58
N HIS A 525 -11.69 -17.47 -33.19
CA HIS A 525 -10.65 -18.09 -34.03
C HIS A 525 -9.27 -18.02 -33.38
N LYS A 526 -9.06 -17.08 -32.44
CA LYS A 526 -7.86 -16.93 -31.61
C LYS A 526 -8.26 -16.59 -30.17
N ASN A 527 -7.36 -16.86 -29.23
CA ASN A 527 -7.59 -16.44 -27.84
C ASN A 527 -7.60 -14.91 -27.72
N PRO A 528 -8.55 -14.32 -26.97
CA PRO A 528 -8.72 -12.88 -26.88
C PRO A 528 -7.61 -12.19 -26.09
N ASN A 529 -7.38 -10.90 -26.38
CA ASN A 529 -6.47 -10.07 -25.61
C ASN A 529 -7.13 -9.63 -24.29
N TYR A 530 -6.65 -10.17 -23.17
CA TYR A 530 -7.22 -9.91 -21.84
C TYR A 530 -7.02 -8.46 -21.37
N ASN A 531 -6.03 -7.71 -21.90
CA ASN A 531 -5.89 -6.29 -21.59
C ASN A 531 -7.03 -5.49 -22.24
N GLU A 532 -7.37 -5.81 -23.49
CA GLU A 532 -8.51 -5.19 -24.18
C GLU A 532 -9.83 -5.58 -23.52
N LEU A 533 -10.00 -6.86 -23.17
CA LEU A 533 -11.18 -7.36 -22.46
C LEU A 533 -11.43 -6.59 -21.15
N VAL A 534 -10.40 -6.40 -20.31
CA VAL A 534 -10.55 -5.62 -19.07
C VAL A 534 -10.76 -4.14 -19.35
N ASN A 535 -10.11 -3.57 -20.38
CA ASN A 535 -10.31 -2.18 -20.76
C ASN A 535 -11.76 -1.88 -21.21
N MET A 536 -12.52 -2.87 -21.68
CA MET A 536 -13.95 -2.70 -21.96
C MET A 536 -14.78 -2.29 -20.73
N ILE A 537 -14.28 -2.53 -19.51
CA ILE A 537 -14.86 -1.99 -18.27
C ILE A 537 -14.70 -0.46 -18.23
N THR A 538 -13.49 0.04 -18.50
CA THR A 538 -13.21 1.48 -18.48
C THR A 538 -13.96 2.26 -19.56
N SER A 539 -14.20 1.63 -20.71
CA SER A 539 -15.02 2.20 -21.80
C SER A 539 -16.53 2.04 -21.56
N ASN A 540 -16.95 1.55 -20.38
CA ASN A 540 -18.35 1.30 -20.02
C ASN A 540 -19.10 0.38 -21.02
N ALA A 541 -18.37 -0.51 -21.70
CA ALA A 541 -18.93 -1.53 -22.59
C ALA A 541 -19.35 -2.78 -21.79
N PHE A 542 -18.57 -3.13 -20.76
CA PHE A 542 -18.88 -4.19 -19.79
C PHE A 542 -18.98 -3.63 -18.38
N ASP A 543 -19.89 -4.18 -17.59
CA ASP A 543 -20.09 -3.83 -16.17
C ASP A 543 -19.29 -4.77 -15.24
N ALA A 544 -18.78 -5.89 -15.77
CA ALA A 544 -17.81 -6.79 -15.14
C ALA A 544 -17.16 -7.70 -16.19
N VAL A 545 -16.03 -8.33 -15.86
CA VAL A 545 -15.40 -9.38 -16.67
C VAL A 545 -15.23 -10.65 -15.83
N VAL A 546 -15.70 -11.77 -16.38
CA VAL A 546 -15.64 -13.09 -15.75
C VAL A 546 -14.86 -14.04 -16.66
N GLY A 547 -13.84 -14.68 -16.11
CA GLY A 547 -12.97 -15.59 -16.83
C GLY A 547 -11.66 -15.81 -16.07
N ASP A 548 -10.74 -16.50 -16.73
CA ASP A 548 -9.33 -16.72 -16.37
C ASP A 548 -8.47 -15.44 -16.44
N VAL A 549 -8.97 -14.36 -15.83
CA VAL A 549 -8.29 -13.06 -15.84
C VAL A 549 -7.22 -13.05 -14.75
N ALA A 550 -5.96 -13.18 -15.15
CA ALA A 550 -4.81 -13.00 -14.26
C ALA A 550 -4.78 -11.58 -13.68
N ILE A 551 -4.66 -11.50 -12.35
CA ILE A 551 -4.52 -10.25 -11.59
C ILE A 551 -3.07 -9.77 -11.75
N VAL A 552 -2.89 -8.74 -12.59
CA VAL A 552 -1.58 -8.14 -12.89
C VAL A 552 -1.65 -6.62 -12.78
N THR A 553 -0.52 -6.00 -12.40
CA THR A 553 -0.42 -4.57 -12.07
C THR A 553 -1.05 -3.65 -13.13
N ASN A 554 -0.83 -3.90 -14.42
CA ASN A 554 -1.43 -3.08 -15.49
C ASN A 554 -2.97 -3.10 -15.49
N ARG A 555 -3.59 -4.26 -15.23
CA ARG A 555 -5.06 -4.40 -15.20
C ARG A 555 -5.66 -3.87 -13.91
N THR A 556 -4.95 -4.02 -12.78
CA THR A 556 -5.40 -3.46 -11.49
C THR A 556 -5.45 -1.94 -11.49
N ARG A 557 -4.75 -1.25 -12.40
CA ARG A 557 -4.88 0.20 -12.57
C ARG A 557 -6.26 0.58 -13.13
N SER A 558 -6.76 -0.21 -14.07
CA SER A 558 -8.00 0.03 -14.83
C SER A 558 -9.27 -0.54 -14.19
N ALA A 559 -9.16 -1.58 -13.37
CA ALA A 559 -10.30 -2.29 -12.78
C ALA A 559 -9.98 -2.82 -11.38
N ASP A 560 -11.00 -2.98 -10.54
CA ASP A 560 -10.87 -3.67 -9.25
C ASP A 560 -11.11 -5.17 -9.44
N PHE A 561 -10.40 -5.98 -8.68
CA PHE A 561 -10.46 -7.43 -8.75
C PHE A 561 -11.02 -8.01 -7.47
N THR A 562 -11.73 -9.12 -7.62
CA THR A 562 -12.09 -9.97 -6.49
C THR A 562 -10.87 -10.67 -5.89
N GLN A 563 -11.03 -11.23 -4.69
CA GLN A 563 -10.07 -12.20 -4.15
C GLN A 563 -9.81 -13.32 -5.17
N PRO A 564 -8.54 -13.79 -5.32
CA PRO A 564 -8.22 -14.80 -6.32
C PRO A 564 -8.91 -16.12 -5.98
N TYR A 565 -9.74 -16.62 -6.91
CA TYR A 565 -10.47 -17.87 -6.71
C TYR A 565 -9.66 -19.12 -7.10
N ILE A 566 -8.51 -18.94 -7.75
CA ILE A 566 -7.53 -19.99 -8.04
C ILE A 566 -6.12 -19.39 -8.04
N LYS A 567 -5.16 -20.14 -7.48
CA LYS A 567 -3.72 -19.82 -7.59
C LYS A 567 -3.22 -20.28 -8.96
N SER A 568 -2.61 -19.38 -9.71
CA SER A 568 -2.06 -19.66 -11.03
C SER A 568 -0.67 -19.04 -11.13
N GLY A 569 0.36 -19.85 -11.34
CA GLY A 569 1.72 -19.37 -11.59
C GLY A 569 2.36 -20.10 -12.75
N LEU A 570 3.44 -19.53 -13.28
CA LEU A 570 4.15 -20.06 -14.44
C LEU A 570 5.03 -21.24 -14.05
N ILE A 571 4.93 -22.32 -14.83
CA ILE A 571 5.71 -23.53 -14.67
C ILE A 571 6.30 -23.98 -16.01
N ILE A 572 7.38 -24.75 -15.94
CA ILE A 572 8.13 -25.22 -17.10
C ILE A 572 7.81 -26.69 -17.35
N VAL A 573 7.49 -27.05 -18.59
CA VAL A 573 7.22 -28.44 -19.01
C VAL A 573 8.25 -28.89 -20.04
N ALA A 574 8.81 -30.09 -19.83
CA ALA A 574 9.81 -30.68 -20.70
C ALA A 574 9.61 -32.21 -20.89
N PRO A 575 10.18 -32.82 -21.94
CA PRO A 575 10.10 -34.26 -22.17
C PRO A 575 10.95 -35.08 -21.18
N ILE A 576 10.41 -36.23 -20.74
CA ILE A 576 11.07 -37.15 -19.81
C ILE A 576 12.22 -37.90 -20.52
N ARG A 577 13.46 -37.84 -20.01
CA ARG A 577 14.63 -38.55 -20.55
C ARG A 577 14.83 -39.92 -19.88
N LYS A 578 14.86 -41.00 -20.65
CA LYS A 578 15.33 -42.34 -20.19
C LYS A 578 16.82 -42.49 -20.49
N TRP A 579 17.66 -42.76 -19.48
CA TRP A 579 19.11 -42.99 -19.67
C TRP A 579 19.38 -44.45 -20.06
N LYS A 580 20.20 -44.69 -21.09
CA LYS A 580 20.73 -46.04 -21.40
C LYS A 580 22.02 -46.26 -20.60
N SER A 581 22.09 -47.34 -19.83
CA SER A 581 23.30 -47.73 -19.08
C SER A 581 24.45 -48.11 -20.02
N SER A 582 25.69 -47.74 -19.66
CA SER A 582 26.91 -48.01 -20.44
C SER A 582 27.90 -48.77 -19.55
N ALA A 583 28.37 -49.93 -20.01
CA ALA A 583 29.26 -50.84 -19.27
C ALA A 583 30.68 -50.29 -18.99
N TRP A 584 31.06 -49.18 -19.63
CA TRP A 584 32.37 -48.52 -19.53
C TRP A 584 32.29 -47.19 -18.77
N ALA A 585 31.24 -46.99 -17.97
CA ALA A 585 31.01 -45.75 -17.25
C ALA A 585 32.18 -45.36 -16.32
N PHE A 586 32.97 -46.33 -15.83
CA PHE A 586 34.14 -46.08 -14.97
C PHE A 586 35.30 -45.37 -15.69
N LEU A 587 35.35 -45.35 -17.02
CA LEU A 587 36.39 -44.63 -17.78
C LEU A 587 36.03 -43.16 -18.04
N LYS A 588 34.76 -42.78 -17.85
CA LYS A 588 34.26 -41.41 -18.08
C LYS A 588 34.80 -40.31 -17.14
N PRO A 589 35.23 -40.57 -15.90
CA PRO A 589 35.72 -39.51 -15.01
C PRO A 589 36.99 -38.82 -15.53
N PHE A 590 37.78 -39.50 -16.36
CA PHE A 590 39.00 -38.95 -16.96
C PHE A 590 38.90 -38.91 -18.48
N THR A 591 39.44 -37.86 -19.09
CA THR A 591 39.55 -37.78 -20.55
C THR A 591 40.54 -38.84 -21.05
N PRO A 592 40.44 -39.29 -22.31
CA PRO A 592 41.44 -40.20 -22.89
C PRO A 592 42.87 -39.66 -22.76
N LEU A 593 43.03 -38.34 -22.82
CA LEU A 593 44.30 -37.66 -22.60
C LEU A 593 44.81 -37.83 -21.16
N MET A 594 43.95 -37.75 -20.15
CA MET A 594 44.33 -37.99 -18.75
C MET A 594 44.73 -39.45 -18.49
N TRP A 595 44.07 -40.42 -19.14
CA TRP A 595 44.49 -41.83 -19.08
C TRP A 595 45.86 -42.05 -19.71
N VAL A 596 46.13 -41.42 -20.85
CA VAL A 596 47.45 -41.41 -21.49
C VAL A 596 48.49 -40.72 -20.61
N VAL A 597 48.17 -39.57 -20.02
CA VAL A 597 49.07 -38.85 -19.10
C VAL A 597 49.35 -39.69 -17.85
N THR A 598 48.37 -40.41 -17.31
CA THR A 598 48.55 -41.29 -16.14
C THR A 598 49.43 -42.50 -16.49
N ALA A 599 49.22 -43.10 -17.67
CA ALA A 599 50.09 -44.17 -18.17
C ALA A 599 51.51 -43.67 -18.44
N SER A 600 51.65 -42.47 -19.03
CA SER A 600 52.93 -41.78 -19.20
C SER A 600 53.57 -41.46 -17.85
N PHE A 601 52.81 -41.04 -16.83
CA PHE A 601 53.33 -40.78 -15.49
C PHE A 601 53.80 -42.07 -14.80
N PHE A 602 53.14 -43.21 -15.02
CA PHE A 602 53.62 -44.52 -14.55
C PHE A 602 54.93 -44.93 -15.22
N LEU A 603 55.04 -44.71 -16.54
CA LEU A 603 56.29 -44.92 -17.29
C LEU A 603 57.37 -43.92 -16.87
N ILE A 604 57.00 -42.67 -16.58
CA ILE A 604 57.89 -41.63 -16.07
C ILE A 604 58.32 -41.95 -14.65
N VAL A 605 57.48 -42.49 -13.76
CA VAL A 605 57.89 -42.92 -12.41
C VAL A 605 58.82 -44.13 -12.49
N GLY A 606 58.56 -45.09 -13.39
CA GLY A 606 59.51 -46.17 -13.70
C GLY A 606 60.82 -45.65 -14.27
N ALA A 607 60.75 -44.64 -15.14
CA ALA A 607 61.90 -43.94 -15.68
C ALA A 607 62.59 -43.03 -14.65
N VAL A 608 61.88 -42.48 -13.66
CA VAL A 608 62.40 -41.61 -12.59
C VAL A 608 63.02 -42.45 -11.47
N VAL A 609 62.56 -43.69 -11.24
CA VAL A 609 63.32 -44.68 -10.44
C VAL A 609 64.61 -45.10 -11.17
N TRP A 610 64.63 -45.03 -12.50
CA TRP A 610 65.82 -45.20 -13.35
C TRP A 610 66.65 -43.91 -13.54
N ILE A 611 66.06 -42.72 -13.34
CA ILE A 611 66.64 -41.38 -13.60
C ILE A 611 66.85 -40.56 -12.31
N LEU A 612 66.51 -41.07 -11.12
CA LEU A 612 67.03 -40.56 -9.84
C LEU A 612 68.57 -40.77 -9.69
N GLU A 613 69.23 -41.16 -10.79
CA GLU A 613 70.64 -41.04 -11.16
C GLU A 613 71.01 -39.71 -11.91
N HIS A 614 70.12 -38.73 -12.16
CA HIS A 614 70.52 -37.39 -12.70
C HIS A 614 69.48 -36.23 -12.55
N ARG A 615 69.94 -34.99 -12.25
CA ARG A 615 69.25 -33.81 -11.58
C ARG A 615 68.84 -32.56 -12.45
N ILE A 616 67.70 -31.91 -12.12
CA ILE A 616 67.35 -30.43 -11.87
C ILE A 616 67.05 -29.32 -12.97
N ASN A 617 65.88 -28.60 -12.79
CA ASN A 617 65.33 -27.18 -13.02
C ASN A 617 65.64 -26.28 -14.26
N ASP A 618 64.93 -25.18 -14.64
CA ASP A 618 63.64 -24.47 -14.36
C ASP A 618 63.35 -23.35 -15.45
N GLU A 619 62.07 -22.92 -15.56
CA GLU A 619 61.51 -21.59 -16.01
C GLU A 619 61.37 -21.14 -17.51
N PHE A 620 60.22 -20.49 -17.83
CA PHE A 620 59.90 -19.36 -18.77
C PHE A 620 58.43 -19.45 -19.31
N ARG A 621 57.42 -18.72 -18.79
CA ARG A 621 56.86 -17.35 -19.11
C ARG A 621 56.01 -17.17 -20.41
N GLY A 622 54.79 -16.59 -20.30
CA GLY A 622 54.13 -15.77 -21.37
C GLY A 622 52.57 -15.67 -21.37
N PRO A 623 51.92 -14.58 -21.87
CA PRO A 623 50.81 -13.88 -21.17
C PRO A 623 49.52 -13.62 -22.03
N PRO A 624 48.67 -12.57 -21.81
CA PRO A 624 47.29 -12.71 -21.34
C PRO A 624 46.24 -12.06 -22.29
N LYS A 625 46.12 -12.53 -23.54
CA LYS A 625 45.11 -12.03 -24.50
C LYS A 625 44.63 -13.13 -25.46
N LYS A 626 43.56 -13.82 -25.03
CA LYS A 626 42.55 -14.60 -25.79
C LYS A 626 41.75 -15.39 -24.72
N GLN A 627 40.93 -14.75 -23.87
CA GLN A 627 39.71 -14.05 -24.27
C GLN A 627 38.98 -14.80 -25.39
N LEU A 628 38.02 -15.68 -25.03
CA LEU A 628 36.74 -15.86 -25.75
C LEU A 628 35.81 -16.97 -25.23
N VAL A 629 36.05 -17.57 -24.06
CA VAL A 629 35.10 -18.57 -23.51
C VAL A 629 34.38 -18.07 -22.25
N THR A 630 34.90 -17.03 -21.60
CA THR A 630 34.34 -16.48 -20.36
C THR A 630 33.33 -15.35 -20.57
N ILE A 631 32.69 -15.26 -21.76
CA ILE A 631 31.61 -14.30 -22.08
C ILE A 631 30.26 -15.01 -22.32
N LEU A 632 30.22 -16.33 -22.32
CA LEU A 632 28.99 -17.09 -22.49
C LEU A 632 28.77 -17.97 -21.27
N CYS A 633 28.16 -17.42 -20.21
CA CYS A 633 27.16 -18.09 -19.35
C CYS A 633 26.98 -17.42 -17.97
N ASP A 634 26.80 -16.09 -17.94
CA ASP A 634 26.19 -15.42 -16.78
C ASP A 634 24.68 -15.29 -17.02
N GLU A 635 23.93 -16.14 -16.31
CA GLU A 635 22.53 -15.96 -15.87
C GLU A 635 21.49 -15.53 -16.92
N LEU A 636 21.30 -16.43 -17.92
CA LEU A 636 20.06 -16.69 -18.68
C LEU A 636 19.21 -15.48 -19.10
N ASN A 637 19.83 -14.50 -19.72
CA ASN A 637 19.12 -13.52 -20.56
C ASN A 637 18.58 -14.22 -21.82
N ILE A 638 17.39 -14.84 -21.74
CA ILE A 638 16.75 -15.49 -22.89
C ILE A 638 16.38 -14.39 -23.89
N ALA A 639 17.24 -14.19 -24.89
CA ALA A 639 16.97 -13.28 -25.99
C ALA A 639 15.57 -13.59 -26.58
N LYS A 640 14.80 -12.55 -26.89
CA LYS A 640 13.44 -12.65 -27.47
C LYS A 640 13.40 -13.52 -28.73
N SER A 641 14.53 -13.65 -29.43
CA SER A 641 14.76 -14.54 -30.58
C SER A 641 14.72 -16.04 -30.26
N ARG A 642 14.80 -16.44 -28.98
CA ARG A 642 14.72 -17.83 -28.50
C ARG A 642 13.33 -18.24 -28.02
N LEU A 643 12.39 -17.29 -27.94
CA LEU A 643 11.00 -17.55 -27.54
C LEU A 643 10.14 -17.79 -28.78
N VAL A 644 9.47 -18.94 -28.81
CA VAL A 644 8.51 -19.29 -29.86
C VAL A 644 7.11 -19.23 -29.27
N ALA A 645 6.25 -18.38 -29.84
CA ALA A 645 4.85 -18.32 -29.44
C ALA A 645 4.09 -19.53 -29.98
N LEU A 646 3.59 -20.36 -29.08
CA LEU A 646 2.74 -21.51 -29.38
C LEU A 646 1.32 -21.22 -28.88
N ARG A 647 0.30 -21.63 -29.63
CA ARG A 647 -1.09 -21.17 -29.46
C ARG A 647 -2.05 -22.23 -28.93
N SER A 648 -1.66 -23.49 -28.92
CA SER A 648 -2.52 -24.58 -28.44
C SER A 648 -1.76 -25.71 -27.74
N PRO A 649 -2.45 -26.49 -26.89
CA PRO A 649 -1.90 -27.72 -26.29
C PRO A 649 -1.32 -28.70 -27.32
N GLU A 650 -1.93 -28.82 -28.49
CA GLU A 650 -1.48 -29.69 -29.57
C GLU A 650 -0.15 -29.20 -30.15
N GLU A 651 -0.02 -27.88 -30.35
CA GLU A 651 1.25 -27.26 -30.75
C GLU A 651 2.33 -27.47 -29.69
N TYR A 652 1.99 -27.43 -28.39
CA TYR A 652 2.93 -27.69 -27.29
C TYR A 652 3.48 -29.11 -27.39
N ALA A 653 2.58 -30.09 -27.51
CA ALA A 653 2.95 -31.49 -27.61
C ALA A 653 3.81 -31.76 -28.86
N MET A 654 3.43 -31.20 -30.02
CA MET A 654 4.17 -31.37 -31.26
C MET A 654 5.56 -30.73 -31.19
N ALA A 655 5.66 -29.51 -30.65
CA ALA A 655 6.92 -28.79 -30.56
C ALA A 655 7.91 -29.47 -29.58
N LEU A 656 7.43 -29.92 -28.42
CA LEU A 656 8.23 -30.66 -27.44
C LEU A 656 8.64 -32.05 -27.98
N LYS A 657 7.76 -32.73 -28.72
CA LYS A 657 8.06 -34.04 -29.32
C LYS A 657 9.08 -33.94 -30.45
N ASN A 658 8.92 -32.96 -31.34
CA ASN A 658 9.82 -32.73 -32.47
C ASN A 658 11.12 -32.01 -32.06
N ARG A 659 11.23 -31.64 -30.78
CA ARG A 659 12.37 -30.91 -30.20
C ARG A 659 12.66 -29.57 -30.90
N THR A 660 11.63 -28.94 -31.46
CA THR A 660 11.74 -27.56 -31.97
C THR A 660 11.86 -26.57 -30.82
N VAL A 661 11.27 -26.89 -29.66
CA VAL A 661 11.46 -26.17 -28.39
C VAL A 661 12.01 -27.10 -27.31
N ALA A 662 12.85 -26.56 -26.41
CA ALA A 662 13.44 -27.33 -25.32
C ALA A 662 12.49 -27.52 -24.14
N ALA A 663 11.60 -26.55 -23.91
CA ALA A 663 10.59 -26.55 -22.87
C ALA A 663 9.44 -25.59 -23.26
N VAL A 664 8.27 -25.79 -22.65
CA VAL A 664 7.12 -24.89 -22.71
C VAL A 664 6.95 -24.23 -21.35
N VAL A 665 6.60 -22.95 -21.34
CA VAL A 665 6.32 -22.17 -20.13
C VAL A 665 4.88 -21.69 -20.22
N ASP A 666 4.04 -22.09 -19.27
CA ASP A 666 2.64 -21.68 -19.21
C ASP A 666 2.11 -21.73 -17.77
N GLU A 667 0.92 -21.20 -17.54
CA GLU A 667 0.25 -21.19 -16.25
C GLU A 667 -0.17 -22.60 -15.79
N ARG A 668 -0.05 -22.84 -14.49
CA ARG A 668 -0.28 -24.17 -13.89
C ARG A 668 -1.64 -24.79 -14.21
N PRO A 669 -2.81 -24.11 -14.11
CA PRO A 669 -4.09 -24.72 -14.46
C PRO A 669 -4.17 -25.22 -15.92
N TYR A 670 -3.50 -24.52 -16.85
CA TYR A 670 -3.43 -24.95 -18.25
C TYR A 670 -2.52 -26.17 -18.41
N ILE A 671 -1.37 -26.17 -17.74
CA ILE A 671 -0.44 -27.30 -17.78
C ILE A 671 -1.02 -28.55 -17.10
N ASP A 672 -1.79 -28.40 -16.02
CA ASP A 672 -2.45 -29.54 -15.37
C ASP A 672 -3.46 -30.20 -16.33
N ILE A 673 -4.23 -29.40 -17.09
CA ILE A 673 -5.07 -29.92 -18.19
C ILE A 673 -4.21 -30.59 -19.27
N PHE A 674 -3.12 -29.96 -19.70
CA PHE A 674 -2.21 -30.51 -20.73
C PHE A 674 -1.61 -31.86 -20.31
N LEU A 675 -1.10 -31.98 -19.09
CA LEU A 675 -0.46 -33.19 -18.57
C LEU A 675 -1.46 -34.31 -18.30
N SER A 676 -2.73 -33.99 -18.03
CA SER A 676 -3.81 -35.00 -17.99
C SER A 676 -4.01 -35.69 -19.34
N THR A 677 -3.67 -35.01 -20.44
CA THR A 677 -3.81 -35.52 -21.82
C THR A 677 -2.50 -36.10 -22.36
N TYR A 678 -1.34 -35.54 -21.99
CA TYR A 678 -0.04 -35.87 -22.59
C TYR A 678 1.01 -36.37 -21.56
N CYS A 679 0.96 -37.66 -21.22
CA CYS A 679 1.81 -38.32 -20.20
C CYS A 679 3.33 -38.39 -20.46
N LYS A 680 3.83 -37.92 -21.60
CA LYS A 680 5.26 -38.05 -21.99
C LYS A 680 6.11 -36.86 -21.53
N PHE A 681 5.47 -35.88 -20.91
CA PHE A 681 6.07 -34.64 -20.45
C PHE A 681 5.89 -34.54 -18.93
N SER A 682 6.75 -33.76 -18.28
CA SER A 682 6.66 -33.50 -16.85
C SER A 682 7.02 -32.05 -16.55
N ILE A 683 6.50 -31.55 -15.43
CA ILE A 683 6.90 -30.26 -14.87
C ILE A 683 8.37 -30.37 -14.43
N VAL A 684 9.16 -29.34 -14.72
CA VAL A 684 10.57 -29.22 -14.35
C VAL A 684 10.76 -27.96 -13.52
N GLY A 685 11.32 -28.11 -12.33
CA GLY A 685 11.55 -27.00 -11.40
C GLY A 685 10.31 -26.64 -10.59
N GLN A 686 10.41 -25.52 -9.86
CA GLN A 686 9.31 -24.96 -9.07
C GLN A 686 8.59 -23.85 -9.84
N GLU A 687 7.36 -23.57 -9.43
CA GLU A 687 6.57 -22.43 -9.89
C GLU A 687 7.31 -21.13 -9.56
N PHE A 688 7.50 -20.27 -10.57
CA PHE A 688 8.36 -19.08 -10.43
C PHE A 688 7.60 -17.74 -10.46
N THR A 689 6.27 -17.76 -10.64
CA THR A 689 5.40 -16.61 -10.39
C THR A 689 4.29 -16.99 -9.40
N LYS A 690 3.86 -16.05 -8.55
CA LYS A 690 2.72 -16.24 -7.64
C LYS A 690 1.61 -15.30 -8.07
N THR A 691 0.76 -15.75 -8.99
CA THR A 691 -0.42 -14.98 -9.45
C THR A 691 -1.72 -15.75 -9.15
N GLY A 692 -2.86 -15.15 -9.46
CA GLY A 692 -4.16 -15.80 -9.34
C GLY A 692 -5.16 -15.19 -10.30
N TRP A 693 -6.23 -15.93 -10.58
CA TRP A 693 -7.34 -15.41 -11.38
C TRP A 693 -8.40 -14.79 -10.48
N GLY A 694 -8.92 -13.64 -10.90
CA GLY A 694 -10.02 -12.95 -10.22
C GLY A 694 -11.00 -12.37 -11.24
N PHE A 695 -12.26 -12.20 -10.83
CA PHE A 695 -13.23 -11.43 -11.60
C PHE A 695 -12.93 -9.95 -11.49
N ALA A 696 -13.07 -9.22 -12.61
CA ALA A 696 -12.78 -7.80 -12.70
C ALA A 696 -14.07 -6.98 -12.73
N PHE A 697 -14.09 -5.87 -12.00
CA PHE A 697 -15.21 -4.94 -11.88
C PHE A 697 -14.71 -3.49 -12.07
N PRO A 698 -15.61 -2.54 -12.38
CA PRO A 698 -15.28 -1.12 -12.33
C PRO A 698 -14.63 -0.74 -11.00
N ARG A 699 -13.73 0.24 -11.04
CA ARG A 699 -13.14 0.81 -9.82
C ARG A 699 -14.21 1.27 -8.84
N ASP A 700 -13.98 1.01 -7.56
CA ASP A 700 -14.86 1.31 -6.44
C ASP A 700 -16.23 0.61 -6.50
N SER A 701 -16.36 -0.48 -7.30
CA SER A 701 -17.60 -1.25 -7.38
C SER A 701 -17.89 -2.00 -6.08
N PRO A 702 -19.04 -1.77 -5.42
CA PRO A 702 -19.40 -2.50 -4.20
C PRO A 702 -19.59 -4.00 -4.46
N LEU A 703 -20.00 -4.37 -5.68
CA LEU A 703 -20.18 -5.76 -6.07
C LEU A 703 -18.86 -6.56 -6.04
N ALA A 704 -17.70 -5.91 -6.25
CA ALA A 704 -16.41 -6.57 -6.16
C ALA A 704 -16.11 -7.05 -4.73
N ILE A 705 -16.53 -6.28 -3.73
CA ILE A 705 -16.38 -6.61 -2.30
C ILE A 705 -17.31 -7.77 -1.94
N ASP A 706 -18.60 -7.66 -2.30
CA ASP A 706 -19.59 -8.69 -1.99
C ASP A 706 -19.25 -10.02 -2.68
N MET A 707 -18.80 -9.98 -3.94
CA MET A 707 -18.32 -11.16 -4.67
C MET A 707 -17.06 -11.75 -4.05
N SER A 708 -16.15 -10.93 -3.50
CA SER A 708 -14.96 -11.41 -2.79
C SER A 708 -15.34 -12.18 -1.53
N ASN A 709 -16.28 -11.66 -0.74
CA ASN A 709 -16.79 -12.33 0.45
C ASN A 709 -17.48 -13.66 0.09
N ALA A 710 -18.23 -13.69 -1.01
CA ALA A 710 -18.83 -14.92 -1.52
C ALA A 710 -17.77 -15.95 -1.95
N ILE A 711 -16.71 -15.53 -2.65
CA ILE A 711 -15.59 -16.42 -3.03
C ILE A 711 -14.88 -16.99 -1.80
N LEU A 712 -14.64 -16.17 -0.78
CA LEU A 712 -14.07 -16.64 0.50
C LEU A 712 -14.97 -17.69 1.16
N THR A 713 -16.29 -17.45 1.17
CA THR A 713 -17.27 -18.42 1.70
C THR A 713 -17.25 -19.74 0.91
N LEU A 714 -17.13 -19.68 -0.43
CA LEU A 714 -16.98 -20.89 -1.27
C LEU A 714 -15.67 -21.63 -0.99
N SER A 715 -14.61 -20.91 -0.60
CA SER A 715 -13.34 -21.50 -0.18
C SER A 715 -13.47 -22.23 1.15
N GLU A 716 -14.10 -21.60 2.14
CA GLU A 716 -14.32 -22.15 3.49
C GLU A 716 -15.24 -23.38 3.49
N THR A 717 -16.28 -23.37 2.66
CA THR A 717 -17.22 -24.49 2.51
C THR A 717 -16.67 -25.65 1.67
N GLY A 718 -15.53 -25.46 1.00
CA GLY A 718 -14.91 -26.44 0.11
C GLY A 718 -15.60 -26.58 -1.27
N GLU A 719 -16.61 -25.76 -1.57
CA GLU A 719 -17.28 -25.75 -2.88
C GLU A 719 -16.32 -25.38 -4.02
N LEU A 720 -15.37 -24.45 -3.80
CA LEU A 720 -14.33 -24.14 -4.80
C LEU A 720 -13.52 -25.38 -5.19
N GLN A 721 -13.18 -26.24 -4.22
CA GLN A 721 -12.43 -27.48 -4.47
C GLN A 721 -13.26 -28.47 -5.29
N LYS A 722 -14.57 -28.59 -5.00
CA LYS A 722 -15.47 -29.46 -5.78
C LYS A 722 -15.57 -29.02 -7.24
N ILE A 723 -15.69 -27.71 -7.48
CA ILE A 723 -15.72 -27.15 -8.84
C ILE A 723 -14.36 -27.35 -9.53
N HIS A 724 -13.25 -27.19 -8.80
CA HIS A 724 -11.91 -27.47 -9.29
C HIS A 724 -11.76 -28.92 -9.75
N ASP A 725 -12.13 -29.87 -8.90
CA ASP A 725 -12.00 -31.30 -9.21
C ASP A 725 -12.91 -31.71 -10.39
N LYS A 726 -14.10 -31.11 -10.51
CA LYS A 726 -15.04 -31.33 -11.63
C LYS A 726 -14.42 -30.97 -12.99
N TRP A 727 -13.71 -29.84 -13.07
CA TRP A 727 -13.23 -29.30 -14.35
C TRP A 727 -11.77 -29.61 -14.66
N LEU A 728 -10.90 -29.63 -13.64
CA LEU A 728 -9.44 -29.65 -13.80
C LEU A 728 -8.77 -30.99 -13.43
N ASN A 729 -9.43 -31.85 -12.66
CA ASN A 729 -8.85 -33.12 -12.17
C ASN A 729 -9.27 -34.33 -13.03
N LYS A 730 -8.93 -34.30 -14.33
CA LYS A 730 -9.10 -35.46 -15.23
C LYS A 730 -7.91 -36.43 -15.06
N LYS A 731 -8.19 -37.74 -14.92
CA LYS A 731 -7.24 -38.83 -14.56
C LYS A 731 -5.76 -38.54 -14.90
N VAL A 732 -4.97 -38.20 -13.88
CA VAL A 732 -3.51 -38.09 -13.96
C VAL A 732 -2.91 -39.42 -14.41
N CYS A 733 -1.97 -39.37 -15.35
CA CYS A 733 -1.26 -40.53 -15.90
C CYS A 733 -0.71 -41.43 -14.78
N GLY A 734 -1.34 -42.59 -14.57
CA GLY A 734 -0.93 -43.55 -13.54
C GLY A 734 0.36 -44.29 -13.88
N SER A 735 1.21 -44.52 -12.87
CA SER A 735 2.23 -45.58 -12.79
C SER A 735 3.53 -45.48 -13.63
N GLN A 736 4.21 -44.34 -13.70
CA GLN A 736 5.63 -44.33 -14.13
C GLN A 736 6.62 -43.64 -13.16
N THR A 737 6.16 -42.88 -12.17
CA THR A 737 7.06 -42.18 -11.23
C THR A 737 7.76 -43.15 -10.26
N SER A 738 7.12 -44.25 -9.85
CA SER A 738 7.74 -45.29 -9.01
C SER A 738 8.82 -46.13 -9.71
N GLN A 739 8.89 -46.09 -11.05
CA GLN A 739 9.99 -46.70 -11.81
C GLN A 739 11.15 -45.72 -12.10
N LEU A 740 10.96 -44.40 -11.91
CA LEU A 740 12.01 -43.42 -12.12
C LEU A 740 12.89 -43.23 -10.87
N GLU A 741 12.32 -43.29 -9.67
CA GLU A 741 13.12 -43.20 -8.43
C GLU A 741 13.96 -44.45 -8.17
N SER A 742 13.54 -45.62 -8.65
CA SER A 742 14.31 -46.88 -8.53
C SER A 742 15.52 -46.97 -9.50
N ASN A 743 15.61 -46.10 -10.50
CA ASN A 743 16.72 -46.13 -11.48
C ASN A 743 17.91 -45.21 -11.13
N ASN A 744 17.83 -44.44 -10.03
CA ASN A 744 18.93 -43.59 -9.56
C ASN A 744 19.93 -44.31 -8.64
N GLN A 745 19.70 -45.59 -8.31
CA GLN A 745 20.67 -46.41 -7.58
C GLN A 745 21.62 -47.06 -8.60
N ARG A 746 22.90 -46.66 -8.60
CA ARG A 746 23.91 -47.15 -9.56
C ARG A 746 23.96 -48.68 -9.56
N ASN A 747 23.45 -49.29 -10.62
CA ASN A 747 23.34 -50.74 -10.77
C ASN A 747 24.71 -51.39 -11.03
N LEU A 748 24.98 -52.57 -10.46
CA LEU A 748 26.25 -53.32 -10.59
C LEU A 748 26.61 -53.59 -12.07
N GLN A 749 25.60 -53.66 -12.94
CA GLN A 749 25.74 -53.79 -14.40
C GLN A 749 26.61 -52.71 -15.06
N SER A 750 26.65 -51.48 -14.52
CA SER A 750 27.42 -50.38 -15.10
C SER A 750 28.95 -50.52 -14.93
N PHE A 751 29.40 -51.49 -14.12
CA PHE A 751 30.81 -51.72 -13.78
C PHE A 751 31.35 -53.09 -14.24
N TRP A 752 30.58 -53.86 -15.01
CA TRP A 752 31.00 -55.20 -15.40
C TRP A 752 32.28 -55.24 -16.24
N GLY A 753 32.59 -54.16 -16.98
CA GLY A 753 33.86 -54.01 -17.69
C GLY A 753 35.11 -54.08 -16.77
N LEU A 754 35.00 -53.67 -15.50
CA LEU A 754 36.10 -53.74 -14.53
C LEU A 754 36.42 -55.19 -14.15
N PHE A 755 35.39 -56.02 -13.97
CA PHE A 755 35.54 -57.44 -13.64
C PHE A 755 36.15 -58.22 -14.81
N VAL A 756 35.81 -57.86 -16.06
CA VAL A 756 36.42 -58.43 -17.26
C VAL A 756 37.92 -58.13 -17.32
N ILE A 757 38.33 -56.89 -17.05
CA ILE A 757 39.75 -56.50 -17.03
C ILE A 757 40.52 -57.29 -15.97
N CYS A 758 39.97 -57.42 -14.75
CA CYS A 758 40.60 -58.22 -13.69
C CYS A 758 40.72 -59.70 -14.09
N GLY A 759 39.69 -60.28 -14.72
CA GLY A 759 39.73 -61.65 -15.22
C GLY A 759 40.81 -61.88 -16.28
N ILE A 760 40.99 -60.94 -17.20
CA ILE A 760 42.04 -60.99 -18.23
C ILE A 760 43.43 -60.89 -17.58
N ALA A 761 43.65 -59.96 -16.65
CA ALA A 761 44.94 -59.79 -15.99
C ALA A 761 45.36 -61.03 -15.17
N CYS A 762 44.41 -61.65 -14.46
CA CYS A 762 44.65 -62.93 -13.75
C CYS A 762 45.00 -64.05 -14.73
N SER A 763 44.30 -64.12 -15.87
CA SER A 763 44.56 -65.13 -16.91
C SER A 763 45.95 -64.95 -17.53
N ILE A 764 46.36 -63.72 -17.84
CA ILE A 764 47.70 -63.41 -18.37
C ILE A 764 48.78 -63.77 -17.34
N SER A 765 48.60 -63.45 -16.06
CA SER A 765 49.57 -63.82 -15.01
C SER A 765 49.71 -65.33 -14.84
N LEU A 766 48.60 -66.07 -14.88
CA LEU A 766 48.59 -67.53 -14.90
C LEU A 766 49.34 -68.09 -16.13
N LEU A 767 49.15 -67.48 -17.30
CA LEU A 767 49.78 -67.90 -18.54
C LEU A 767 51.28 -67.60 -18.54
N VAL A 768 51.72 -66.45 -18.00
CA VAL A 768 53.14 -66.14 -17.77
C VAL A 768 53.78 -67.10 -16.77
N TYR A 769 53.10 -67.42 -15.67
CA TYR A 769 53.56 -68.42 -14.70
C TYR A 769 53.69 -69.81 -15.34
N PHE A 770 52.68 -70.22 -16.10
CA PHE A 770 52.66 -71.48 -16.82
C PHE A 770 53.77 -71.56 -17.88
N CYS A 771 53.95 -70.51 -18.69
CA CYS A 771 55.05 -70.40 -19.65
C CYS A 771 56.42 -70.37 -18.97
N SER A 772 56.57 -69.70 -17.81
CA SER A 772 57.81 -69.70 -17.01
C SER A 772 58.12 -71.10 -16.45
N MET A 773 57.09 -71.84 -16.03
CA MET A 773 57.21 -73.23 -15.59
C MET A 773 57.56 -74.17 -16.75
N LEU A 774 56.98 -73.97 -17.94
CA LEU A 774 57.36 -74.69 -19.15
C LEU A 774 58.79 -74.37 -19.60
N HIS A 775 59.22 -73.11 -19.50
CA HIS A 775 60.60 -72.71 -19.81
C HIS A 775 61.61 -73.32 -18.82
N LYS A 776 61.24 -73.46 -17.54
CA LYS A 776 62.06 -74.14 -16.54
C LYS A 776 62.07 -75.67 -16.74
N PHE A 777 60.97 -76.24 -17.21
CA PHE A 777 60.85 -77.66 -17.54
C PHE A 777 61.66 -78.02 -18.80
N SER A 778 61.64 -77.20 -19.86
CA SER A 778 62.43 -77.42 -21.08
C SER A 778 63.95 -77.25 -20.87
N ARG A 779 64.36 -76.50 -19.84
CA ARG A 779 65.78 -76.33 -19.47
C ARG A 779 66.33 -77.50 -18.64
N TYR A 780 65.47 -78.32 -18.03
CA TYR A 780 65.86 -79.47 -17.18
C TYR A 780 65.83 -80.82 -17.92
N PHE A 781 65.16 -80.90 -19.08
CA PHE A 781 65.14 -82.06 -19.96
C PHE A 781 65.37 -81.64 -21.42
N PRO A 782 66.61 -81.68 -21.94
CA PRO A 782 66.87 -81.51 -23.37
C PRO A 782 66.45 -82.77 -24.15
N GLU A 783 65.75 -82.59 -25.27
CA GLU A 783 65.51 -83.66 -26.26
C GLU A 783 66.84 -84.14 -26.85
N SER A 784 67.06 -85.46 -26.89
CA SER A 784 68.07 -86.10 -27.71
C SER A 784 67.37 -87.08 -28.66
N ASP A 785 67.50 -86.78 -29.95
CA ASP A 785 67.07 -87.57 -31.10
C ASP A 785 67.79 -88.93 -31.16
N ASP A 786 67.11 -89.96 -31.66
CA ASP A 786 67.59 -90.85 -32.73
C ASP A 786 66.56 -91.96 -33.06
N GLU A 787 66.17 -92.02 -34.34
CA GLU A 787 65.45 -93.10 -35.04
C GLU A 787 66.45 -94.23 -35.47
N PRO A 788 66.07 -95.40 -36.07
CA PRO A 788 64.81 -95.71 -36.77
C PRO A 788 64.21 -97.12 -36.56
N SER A 789 63.00 -97.27 -37.11
CA SER A 789 62.45 -98.43 -37.84
C SER A 789 61.43 -99.40 -37.17
N SER A 790 60.23 -99.36 -37.78
CA SER A 790 59.30 -100.46 -38.09
C SER A 790 58.12 -100.80 -37.16
N SER A 791 56.96 -100.33 -37.62
CA SER A 791 55.67 -101.03 -37.72
C SER A 791 54.71 -101.15 -36.51
N SER A 792 53.56 -100.49 -36.71
CA SER A 792 52.20 -100.84 -36.26
C SER A 792 51.71 -100.40 -34.86
N ARG A 793 51.08 -99.21 -34.88
CA ARG A 793 49.83 -98.79 -34.20
C ARG A 793 49.45 -99.44 -32.86
N SER A 794 49.57 -98.65 -31.78
CA SER A 794 48.59 -98.60 -30.70
C SER A 794 48.83 -97.39 -29.78
N GLY A 795 47.79 -96.58 -29.56
CA GLY A 795 47.56 -95.88 -28.29
C GLY A 795 48.28 -94.54 -28.02
N SER A 796 47.57 -93.43 -28.28
CA SER A 796 47.50 -92.23 -27.42
C SER A 796 48.71 -91.90 -26.51
N SER A 797 49.64 -91.06 -26.97
CA SER A 797 50.68 -90.47 -26.11
C SER A 797 50.81 -88.95 -26.28
N ARG A 798 49.74 -88.22 -25.91
CA ARG A 798 49.84 -86.84 -25.40
C ARG A 798 49.76 -86.81 -23.86
N SER A 799 49.18 -87.84 -23.24
CA SER A 799 48.97 -87.94 -21.79
C SER A 799 50.27 -88.12 -20.98
N ALA A 800 51.27 -88.82 -21.53
CA ALA A 800 52.52 -89.11 -20.83
C ALA A 800 53.46 -87.89 -20.66
N LYS A 801 53.44 -86.91 -21.59
CA LYS A 801 54.16 -85.63 -21.44
C LYS A 801 53.49 -84.72 -20.40
N VAL A 802 52.15 -84.75 -20.30
CA VAL A 802 51.39 -83.97 -19.31
C VAL A 802 51.55 -84.53 -17.90
N GLN A 803 51.56 -85.86 -17.73
CA GLN A 803 51.84 -86.48 -16.43
C GLN A 803 53.25 -86.14 -15.89
N ARG A 804 54.27 -86.05 -16.75
CA ARG A 804 55.64 -85.64 -16.35
C ARG A 804 55.76 -84.16 -15.97
N PHE A 805 54.99 -83.29 -16.62
CA PHE A 805 54.93 -81.87 -16.25
C PHE A 805 54.19 -81.68 -14.91
N LEU A 806 53.08 -82.39 -14.70
CA LEU A 806 52.33 -82.34 -13.43
C LEU A 806 53.16 -82.88 -12.26
N SER A 807 53.94 -83.95 -12.44
CA SER A 807 54.84 -84.45 -11.39
C SER A 807 55.98 -83.47 -11.07
N PHE A 808 56.49 -82.72 -12.06
CA PHE A 808 57.50 -81.68 -11.82
C PHE A 808 56.95 -80.47 -11.05
N VAL A 809 55.68 -80.11 -11.26
CA VAL A 809 55.00 -79.07 -10.49
C VAL A 809 54.78 -79.52 -9.03
N ASP A 810 54.39 -80.78 -8.80
CA ASP A 810 54.17 -81.36 -7.47
C ASP A 810 55.48 -81.57 -6.66
N GLU A 811 56.59 -81.90 -7.32
CA GLU A 811 57.87 -82.21 -6.65
C GLU A 811 58.48 -80.97 -5.96
N LYS A 812 58.17 -79.75 -6.43
CA LYS A 812 58.68 -78.50 -5.85
C LYS A 812 57.88 -77.94 -4.67
N GLU A 813 56.71 -78.51 -4.33
CA GLU A 813 55.93 -78.12 -3.14
C GLU A 813 56.38 -78.83 -1.85
N SER A 814 57.36 -79.74 -1.91
CA SER A 814 57.64 -80.73 -0.87
C SER A 814 58.92 -80.53 -0.02
N ALA A 815 59.28 -79.29 0.34
CA ALA A 815 60.37 -79.06 1.33
C ALA A 815 59.99 -78.18 2.54
N SER A 816 58.70 -77.97 2.84
CA SER A 816 58.26 -77.14 3.99
C SER A 816 57.42 -77.88 5.05
N LYS A 817 56.90 -79.09 4.77
CA LYS A 817 55.95 -79.78 5.68
C LYS A 817 56.55 -80.84 6.61
N SER A 818 57.86 -81.13 6.57
CA SER A 818 58.48 -82.21 7.37
C SER A 818 59.15 -81.80 8.70
N LYS A 819 59.16 -80.51 9.09
CA LYS A 819 59.78 -80.05 10.36
C LYS A 819 58.81 -79.76 11.52
N LEU A 820 57.49 -79.92 11.36
CA LEU A 820 56.50 -79.44 12.34
C LEU A 820 55.59 -80.48 13.01
N LYS A 821 55.80 -81.79 12.80
CA LYS A 821 54.94 -82.84 13.42
C LYS A 821 55.71 -84.02 14.04
N ARG A 822 56.85 -83.75 14.68
CA ARG A 822 57.50 -84.72 15.57
C ARG A 822 58.00 -84.04 16.85
N LYS A 823 57.10 -83.39 17.59
CA LYS A 823 57.32 -83.02 19.00
C LYS A 823 56.01 -82.67 19.72
N ARG A 824 55.15 -83.67 19.92
CA ARG A 824 54.03 -83.70 20.88
C ARG A 824 53.38 -85.07 20.66
N THR A 825 53.62 -86.06 21.52
CA THR A 825 53.15 -86.07 22.91
C THR A 825 54.14 -86.77 23.83
N ASP A 826 54.67 -86.02 24.79
CA ASP A 826 55.05 -86.55 26.10
C ASP A 826 54.72 -85.49 27.15
N VAL A 827 54.02 -85.93 28.19
CA VAL A 827 53.95 -85.39 29.56
C VAL A 827 53.33 -83.99 29.78
N SER A 828 52.08 -84.06 30.27
CA SER A 828 51.56 -83.49 31.53
C SER A 828 52.07 -82.15 32.08
N SER A 829 51.07 -81.34 32.51
CA SER A 829 51.09 -80.33 33.61
C SER A 829 51.89 -79.04 33.36
N ASN A 830 51.44 -77.84 33.73
CA ASN A 830 50.50 -77.47 34.78
C ASN A 830 49.96 -76.03 34.56
N SER A 831 48.74 -75.85 35.08
CA SER A 831 48.19 -74.68 35.82
C SER A 831 48.02 -73.27 35.19
N ALA A 832 46.79 -72.78 35.42
CA ALA A 832 46.33 -71.40 35.67
C ALA A 832 46.30 -70.46 34.46
N SER A 833 45.28 -69.63 34.23
CA SER A 833 44.16 -69.10 35.05
C SER A 833 43.02 -68.75 34.08
N GLY A 834 41.76 -69.01 34.42
CA GLY A 834 40.87 -67.93 34.86
C GLY A 834 40.49 -67.01 33.68
N ARG A 835 39.43 -67.36 32.92
CA ARG A 835 38.05 -66.82 33.08
C ARG A 835 37.94 -65.38 32.60
N GLU A 836 36.86 -64.90 32.02
CA GLU A 836 35.59 -65.36 31.45
C GLU A 836 35.07 -64.03 30.85
N LEU A 837 34.64 -63.98 29.60
CA LEU A 837 33.30 -64.36 29.15
C LEU A 837 32.16 -63.53 29.75
N GLU A 838 31.13 -63.46 28.93
CA GLU A 838 29.80 -62.88 29.16
C GLU A 838 29.71 -61.38 28.84
N SER A 839 28.65 -60.89 28.20
CA SER A 839 27.29 -61.40 28.22
C SER A 839 26.54 -60.87 26.97
N VAL A 840 25.79 -61.70 26.25
CA VAL A 840 24.31 -61.79 26.38
C VAL A 840 23.58 -60.58 25.78
N ASN A 841 22.86 -60.78 24.68
CA ASN A 841 21.40 -60.82 24.73
C ASN A 841 20.79 -60.98 23.33
N GLY A 842 19.98 -62.02 23.20
CA GLY A 842 18.78 -61.99 22.37
C GLY A 842 17.62 -62.37 23.29
N SER A 843 16.63 -61.51 23.39
CA SER A 843 15.24 -61.76 23.81
C SER A 843 14.57 -60.38 23.75
N GLU A 844 13.32 -60.16 23.40
CA GLU A 844 12.20 -61.03 23.09
C GLU A 844 11.03 -60.08 22.72
N ARG A 845 9.94 -60.70 22.25
CA ARG A 845 8.54 -60.33 22.53
C ARG A 845 7.78 -59.35 21.62
N ARG A 846 6.68 -59.94 21.12
CA ARG A 846 5.24 -59.57 21.28
C ARG A 846 4.86 -58.15 20.82
N THR A 847 3.77 -57.94 20.11
CA THR A 847 2.39 -58.46 20.28
C THR A 847 1.62 -58.07 18.99
N GLU A 848 0.82 -58.97 18.37
CA GLU A 848 -0.68 -58.94 18.35
C GLU A 848 -1.28 -57.82 17.47
N ILE A 849 -2.33 -57.92 16.63
CA ILE A 849 -3.54 -58.74 16.36
C ILE A 849 -3.94 -58.34 14.91
N GLY A 850 -4.67 -59.04 14.04
CA GLY A 850 -5.47 -60.27 14.07
C GLY A 850 -6.52 -60.24 12.94
N ASN A 851 -7.21 -61.37 12.79
CA ASN A 851 -8.39 -61.73 11.97
C ASN A 851 -8.07 -62.38 10.60
N SER A 852 -8.17 -63.72 10.46
CA SER A 852 -9.34 -64.64 10.54
C SER A 852 -10.14 -64.59 9.23
N GLU A 853 -10.37 -65.68 8.47
CA GLU A 853 -10.95 -67.01 8.80
C GLU A 853 -10.27 -68.13 7.95
N ARG A 854 -9.86 -69.30 8.50
CA ARG A 854 -10.57 -70.58 8.80
C ARG A 854 -10.99 -71.35 7.51
N GLY A 855 -10.72 -72.65 7.26
CA GLY A 855 -10.00 -73.79 7.86
C GLY A 855 -9.42 -74.65 6.69
N GLU A 856 -8.69 -75.75 6.83
CA GLU A 856 -8.84 -76.96 7.67
C GLU A 856 -7.47 -77.69 7.85
N ILE A 857 -7.47 -78.66 8.77
CA ILE A 857 -6.35 -79.31 9.45
C ILE A 857 -6.06 -80.72 8.89
N GLY A 858 -4.79 -81.13 8.98
CA GLY A 858 -4.33 -82.53 9.03
C GLY A 858 -2.91 -82.69 8.44
N ASN A 859 -1.82 -82.48 9.21
CA ASN A 859 -1.03 -83.50 9.96
C ASN A 859 -0.60 -84.71 9.09
N SER A 860 0.66 -85.16 9.01
CA SER A 860 1.80 -85.16 9.96
C SER A 860 3.15 -85.44 9.26
N GLU A 861 4.26 -85.05 9.91
CA GLU A 861 5.54 -85.80 10.13
C GLU A 861 6.30 -86.45 8.95
N GLU A 862 7.63 -86.55 8.87
CA GLU A 862 8.85 -86.18 9.61
C GLU A 862 10.03 -86.54 8.68
N LEU A 863 11.22 -85.92 8.87
CA LEU A 863 12.59 -86.51 8.85
C LEU A 863 13.68 -85.51 8.43
N THR A 864 14.31 -84.91 9.46
CA THR A 864 15.75 -84.91 9.82
C THR A 864 16.88 -84.94 8.77
N GLU A 865 17.81 -83.97 8.99
CA GLU A 865 19.30 -84.10 9.02
C GLU A 865 20.09 -84.43 7.74
N SER A 866 21.34 -84.02 7.50
CA SER A 866 22.37 -83.30 8.27
C SER A 866 23.45 -82.75 7.30
N THR A 867 24.26 -81.85 7.84
CA THR A 867 25.42 -81.11 7.31
C THR A 867 26.61 -81.95 6.84
N HIS A 868 27.45 -81.38 5.95
CA HIS A 868 28.92 -81.48 6.07
C HIS A 868 29.67 -80.36 5.31
N THR A 869 30.58 -79.70 6.03
CA THR A 869 31.59 -78.71 5.62
C THR A 869 32.84 -79.35 5.01
N LEU A 870 33.55 -78.63 4.13
CA LEU A 870 34.96 -78.92 3.78
C LEU A 870 35.79 -77.65 3.57
N SER A 871 36.97 -77.66 4.19
CA SER A 871 37.96 -76.60 4.39
C SER A 871 39.06 -76.56 3.30
N LEU A 872 39.60 -75.39 2.97
CA LEU A 872 40.82 -75.18 2.15
C LEU A 872 41.85 -74.26 2.86
N SER A 873 43.13 -74.42 2.51
CA SER A 873 44.35 -74.11 3.30
C SER A 873 44.89 -72.65 3.27
N PRO A 874 45.77 -72.22 4.21
CA PRO A 874 46.08 -70.81 4.52
C PRO A 874 47.14 -70.08 3.65
N THR A 875 47.73 -70.70 2.63
CA THR A 875 48.83 -70.08 1.86
C THR A 875 48.40 -69.24 0.66
N ALA A 876 47.12 -69.27 0.28
CA ALA A 876 46.56 -68.41 -0.77
C ALA A 876 46.11 -67.02 -0.27
N CYS A 877 46.01 -66.80 1.05
CA CYS A 877 45.57 -65.51 1.62
C CYS A 877 46.69 -64.46 1.71
N ALA A 878 47.97 -64.86 1.70
CA ALA A 878 49.09 -63.94 1.92
C ALA A 878 49.52 -63.14 0.67
N PHE A 879 49.19 -63.60 -0.54
CA PHE A 879 49.51 -62.87 -1.78
C PHE A 879 48.41 -61.90 -2.24
N VAL A 880 47.19 -62.03 -1.69
CA VAL A 880 46.07 -61.12 -1.96
C VAL A 880 46.06 -59.92 -1.00
N CYS A 881 46.68 -60.02 0.19
CA CYS A 881 46.74 -58.90 1.15
C CYS A 881 47.70 -57.76 0.74
N VAL A 882 48.83 -58.04 0.06
CA VAL A 882 49.82 -56.99 -0.26
C VAL A 882 49.38 -56.11 -1.45
N TYR A 883 48.56 -56.63 -2.36
CA TYR A 883 47.98 -55.84 -3.47
C TYR A 883 46.71 -55.07 -3.07
N CYS A 884 46.00 -55.50 -2.02
CA CYS A 884 44.83 -54.78 -1.50
C CYS A 884 45.20 -53.59 -0.60
N GLU A 885 46.29 -53.63 0.16
CA GLU A 885 46.70 -52.48 1.01
C GLU A 885 47.16 -51.26 0.20
N SER A 886 47.77 -51.47 -0.98
CA SER A 886 48.25 -50.39 -1.84
C SER A 886 47.12 -49.58 -2.49
N VAL A 887 45.99 -50.24 -2.81
CA VAL A 887 44.81 -49.62 -3.42
C VAL A 887 43.90 -48.97 -2.36
N ILE A 888 43.85 -49.52 -1.15
CA ILE A 888 43.09 -48.95 -0.04
C ILE A 888 43.76 -47.68 0.50
N MET A 889 45.10 -47.61 0.57
CA MET A 889 45.81 -46.37 0.92
C MET A 889 45.63 -45.24 -0.12
N ALA A 890 45.53 -45.56 -1.41
CA ALA A 890 45.28 -44.57 -2.46
C ALA A 890 43.84 -44.01 -2.44
N ILE A 891 42.87 -44.82 -2.00
CA ILE A 891 41.47 -44.39 -1.85
C ILE A 891 41.28 -43.56 -0.57
N CYS A 892 41.96 -43.91 0.54
CA CYS A 892 41.92 -43.11 1.78
C CYS A 892 42.65 -41.75 1.65
N CYS A 893 43.70 -41.64 0.83
CA CYS A 893 44.34 -40.35 0.54
C CYS A 893 43.49 -39.43 -0.36
N TYR A 894 42.55 -39.97 -1.14
CA TYR A 894 41.62 -39.18 -1.96
C TYR A 894 40.50 -38.54 -1.12
N GLU A 895 40.03 -39.22 -0.06
CA GLU A 895 39.06 -38.64 0.88
C GLU A 895 39.67 -37.63 1.87
N SER A 896 40.95 -37.77 2.23
CA SER A 896 41.61 -36.80 3.12
C SER A 896 42.08 -35.52 2.42
N ALA A 897 42.23 -35.51 1.08
CA ALA A 897 42.60 -34.32 0.30
C ALA A 897 41.38 -33.54 -0.26
N ALA A 898 40.24 -34.21 -0.49
CA ALA A 898 39.02 -33.55 -0.95
C ALA A 898 38.27 -32.78 0.15
N SER A 899 38.55 -33.06 1.44
CA SER A 899 37.98 -32.29 2.57
C SER A 899 38.86 -31.12 3.05
N LYS A 900 39.97 -30.80 2.35
CA LYS A 900 40.91 -29.73 2.76
C LYS A 900 41.13 -28.61 1.73
N LEU A 901 40.27 -28.51 0.70
CA LEU A 901 40.36 -27.45 -0.33
C LEU A 901 39.10 -26.61 -0.53
N ILE A 902 38.10 -26.69 0.36
CA ILE A 902 37.00 -25.71 0.44
C ILE A 902 36.75 -25.36 1.91
N SER A 903 37.72 -24.69 2.53
CA SER A 903 37.55 -23.59 3.49
C SER A 903 38.89 -23.27 4.18
N ILE A 904 39.67 -22.39 3.56
CA ILE A 904 40.48 -21.42 4.32
C ILE A 904 39.96 -20.04 3.92
N SER A 905 39.11 -19.54 4.80
CA SER A 905 38.85 -18.12 5.04
C SER A 905 40.15 -17.43 5.46
N THR A 906 40.32 -16.15 5.12
CA THR A 906 40.87 -15.20 6.11
C THR A 906 40.28 -13.81 5.90
N SER A 907 39.31 -13.47 6.73
CA SER A 907 39.29 -12.19 7.44
C SER A 907 40.58 -12.01 8.29
N PRO A 908 41.04 -10.78 8.56
CA PRO A 908 41.99 -10.47 9.63
C PRO A 908 41.24 -9.84 10.85
N PRO A 909 41.90 -9.50 11.98
CA PRO A 909 42.04 -10.36 13.18
C PRO A 909 41.50 -9.67 14.48
N THR A 910 41.20 -10.32 15.62
CA THR A 910 42.13 -10.73 16.70
C THR A 910 41.38 -11.21 17.99
N ASN A 911 41.72 -12.41 18.48
CA ASN A 911 41.99 -12.94 19.86
C ASN A 911 41.27 -12.46 21.18
N PRO A 912 41.38 -13.20 22.32
CA PRO A 912 41.38 -14.67 22.57
C PRO A 912 40.63 -15.13 23.87
N SER A 913 40.22 -16.40 23.99
CA SER A 913 40.51 -17.30 25.15
C SER A 913 39.70 -18.63 25.16
N LYS A 914 40.43 -19.69 25.53
CA LYS A 914 40.16 -21.15 25.62
C LYS A 914 39.55 -21.54 27.01
N PRO A 915 39.42 -22.83 27.42
CA PRO A 915 38.99 -24.09 26.75
C PRO A 915 38.10 -25.03 27.66
N ASN A 916 37.70 -26.21 27.12
CA ASN A 916 37.65 -27.58 27.73
C ASN A 916 36.35 -28.38 27.42
N THR A 917 36.41 -29.41 26.53
CA THR A 917 36.51 -30.90 26.78
C THR A 917 35.22 -31.58 27.31
N CYS A 918 34.80 -32.82 27.01
CA CYS A 918 35.08 -33.88 26.01
C CYS A 918 34.18 -35.13 26.32
N PHE A 919 33.98 -36.05 25.36
CA PHE A 919 33.52 -37.49 25.44
C PHE A 919 32.05 -37.83 25.78
N PHE A 920 31.36 -38.90 25.29
CA PHE A 920 31.61 -40.28 24.77
C PHE A 920 30.50 -40.70 23.73
N SER A 921 30.79 -41.40 22.59
CA SER A 921 30.61 -42.85 22.25
C SER A 921 29.16 -43.41 22.12
N VAL A 922 28.71 -44.40 21.30
CA VAL A 922 28.94 -45.01 19.95
C VAL A 922 27.87 -46.14 19.79
N SER A 923 27.27 -46.30 18.58
CA SER A 923 26.57 -47.49 17.98
C SER A 923 25.28 -48.05 18.64
N GLN A 924 24.26 -48.61 17.96
CA GLN A 924 24.20 -49.28 16.65
C GLN A 924 22.75 -49.45 16.10
N THR A 925 22.63 -49.42 14.76
CA THR A 925 21.68 -50.14 13.85
C THR A 925 20.18 -49.78 13.69
N LEU A 926 19.89 -49.23 12.50
CA LEU A 926 18.63 -49.28 11.75
C LEU A 926 18.43 -50.64 11.05
N ARG A 927 17.18 -51.15 10.99
CA ARG A 927 16.34 -51.05 9.77
C ARG A 927 14.88 -51.51 9.96
N LEU A 928 13.99 -50.59 9.59
CA LEU A 928 12.70 -50.70 8.88
C LEU A 928 11.62 -51.69 9.34
N ARG A 929 10.53 -51.09 9.86
CA ARG A 929 9.17 -51.34 9.35
C ARG A 929 8.51 -50.01 9.00
N CYS A 930 7.96 -49.93 7.79
CA CYS A 930 7.09 -48.86 7.34
C CYS A 930 5.75 -48.94 8.10
N ASN A 931 5.32 -47.82 8.66
CA ASN A 931 3.91 -47.52 8.81
C ASN A 931 3.68 -46.10 8.29
N LEU A 932 2.68 -45.99 7.42
CA LEU A 932 2.19 -44.76 6.82
C LEU A 932 1.84 -43.73 7.90
N SER A 933 2.50 -42.57 7.86
CA SER A 933 1.98 -41.32 8.36
C SER A 933 2.05 -40.30 7.23
N LEU A 934 0.90 -39.69 6.91
CA LEU A 934 0.72 -38.63 5.91
C LEU A 934 1.84 -37.57 5.99
N PRO A 935 2.21 -36.92 4.86
CA PRO A 935 3.00 -35.70 4.94
C PRO A 935 2.12 -34.62 5.57
N SER A 936 2.30 -34.42 6.87
CA SER A 936 1.75 -33.28 7.60
C SER A 936 2.24 -32.00 6.93
N LYS A 937 1.32 -31.09 6.62
CA LYS A 937 1.65 -29.68 6.37
C LYS A 937 2.63 -29.26 7.45
N THR A 938 3.80 -28.76 7.07
CA THR A 938 4.68 -28.07 8.01
C THR A 938 3.88 -26.90 8.57
N LEU A 939 3.30 -27.07 9.76
CA LEU A 939 2.87 -25.95 10.57
C LEU A 939 4.12 -25.11 10.75
N VAL A 940 4.10 -23.87 10.25
CA VAL A 940 5.06 -22.86 10.71
C VAL A 940 4.70 -22.67 12.19
N THR A 941 5.43 -23.37 13.06
CA THR A 941 5.34 -23.19 14.50
C THR A 941 5.73 -21.76 14.82
N GLU A 942 4.85 -21.07 15.53
CA GLU A 942 5.09 -19.71 16.02
C GLU A 942 6.46 -19.62 16.72
N PRO A 943 7.36 -18.71 16.30
CA PRO A 943 8.65 -18.56 16.93
C PRO A 943 8.48 -18.04 18.37
N GLN A 944 9.24 -18.62 19.30
CA GLN A 944 9.26 -18.16 20.68
C GLN A 944 10.10 -16.89 20.80
N PRO A 945 9.72 -15.92 21.65
CA PRO A 945 10.53 -14.72 21.85
C PRO A 945 11.87 -15.10 22.50
N LEU A 946 12.98 -14.72 21.87
CA LEU A 946 14.34 -14.95 22.39
C LEU A 946 14.75 -13.91 23.43
N PHE A 947 14.18 -12.71 23.33
CA PHE A 947 14.49 -11.59 24.19
C PHE A 947 13.22 -11.07 24.88
N THR A 948 13.37 -10.63 26.13
CA THR A 948 12.29 -9.97 26.88
C THR A 948 12.15 -8.50 26.50
N SER A 949 13.20 -7.89 25.97
CA SER A 949 13.20 -6.53 25.42
C SER A 949 14.25 -6.39 24.33
N VAL A 950 13.93 -5.63 23.27
CA VAL A 950 14.83 -5.27 22.17
C VAL A 950 14.76 -3.77 21.98
N LYS A 951 15.91 -3.13 21.72
CA LYS A 951 15.98 -1.72 21.33
C LYS A 951 16.73 -1.62 20.01
N SER A 952 16.08 -1.04 19.00
CA SER A 952 16.65 -0.77 17.67
C SER A 952 16.78 0.73 17.44
N PHE A 953 17.67 1.10 16.51
CA PHE A 953 17.87 2.46 16.04
C PHE A 953 17.83 2.42 14.52
N ALA A 954 16.97 3.22 13.88
CA ALA A 954 17.00 3.37 12.44
C ALA A 954 17.48 4.78 12.05
N PRO A 955 18.46 4.90 11.14
CA PRO A 955 19.01 6.17 10.71
C PRO A 955 18.01 6.98 9.88
N ALA A 956 18.26 8.29 9.79
CA ALA A 956 17.65 9.16 8.80
C ALA A 956 18.04 8.74 7.38
N THR A 957 17.20 9.11 6.41
CA THR A 957 17.48 8.84 5.00
C THR A 957 17.32 10.05 4.13
N VAL A 958 18.17 10.13 3.11
CA VAL A 958 18.06 11.07 2.01
C VAL A 958 17.61 10.29 0.78
N ALA A 959 16.45 10.65 0.25
CA ALA A 959 15.84 9.99 -0.91
C ALA A 959 15.56 11.02 -2.01
N ASN A 960 15.09 10.56 -3.18
CA ASN A 960 14.86 11.42 -4.34
C ASN A 960 16.10 12.26 -4.69
N LEU A 961 17.28 11.62 -4.71
CA LEU A 961 18.59 12.24 -4.97
C LEU A 961 18.67 12.84 -6.39
N GLY A 962 17.95 13.94 -6.63
CA GLY A 962 17.69 14.53 -7.93
C GLY A 962 16.99 13.56 -8.90
N PRO A 963 17.64 13.12 -9.99
CA PRO A 963 17.04 12.22 -10.98
C PRO A 963 16.72 10.81 -10.42
N GLY A 964 17.16 10.49 -9.19
CA GLY A 964 16.86 9.24 -8.46
C GLY A 964 15.45 9.14 -7.86
N PHE A 965 14.49 9.92 -8.36
CA PHE A 965 13.14 10.05 -7.79
C PHE A 965 12.38 8.71 -7.67
N ASP A 966 11.92 8.36 -6.46
CA ASP A 966 11.17 7.15 -6.06
C ASP A 966 11.88 5.79 -6.29
N PHE A 967 13.16 5.77 -6.70
CA PHE A 967 13.90 4.51 -6.91
C PHE A 967 15.32 4.50 -6.32
N LEU A 968 15.79 5.60 -5.72
CA LEU A 968 17.10 5.64 -5.09
C LEU A 968 17.12 6.53 -3.84
N GLY A 969 17.67 5.99 -2.76
CA GLY A 969 17.97 6.74 -1.54
C GLY A 969 19.16 6.16 -0.78
N CYS A 970 19.55 6.85 0.30
CA CYS A 970 20.66 6.44 1.16
C CYS A 970 20.42 6.79 2.62
N ALA A 971 21.06 6.03 3.51
CA ALA A 971 21.04 6.29 4.95
C ALA A 971 22.15 7.24 5.38
N VAL A 972 21.86 8.03 6.41
CA VAL A 972 22.76 9.06 6.94
C VAL A 972 22.96 8.83 8.43
N ASP A 973 24.21 8.91 8.88
CA ASP A 973 24.58 8.54 10.24
C ASP A 973 24.19 9.61 11.29
N GLY A 974 24.24 9.24 12.57
CA GLY A 974 24.14 10.17 13.71
C GLY A 974 22.73 10.63 14.11
N ILE A 975 21.76 10.69 13.19
CA ILE A 975 20.37 11.07 13.48
C ILE A 975 19.39 9.98 13.05
N GLY A 976 18.33 9.77 13.83
CA GLY A 976 17.38 8.68 13.58
C GLY A 976 16.36 8.51 14.70
N ASP A 977 15.59 7.42 14.63
CA ASP A 977 14.58 7.08 15.63
C ASP A 977 14.96 5.81 16.38
N PHE A 978 14.64 5.74 17.67
CA PHE A 978 14.79 4.52 18.46
C PHE A 978 13.43 3.89 18.77
N VAL A 979 13.34 2.57 18.64
CA VAL A 979 12.17 1.79 19.09
C VAL A 979 12.62 0.81 20.15
N THR A 980 11.93 0.79 21.29
CA THR A 980 12.12 -0.22 22.34
C THR A 980 10.87 -1.07 22.45
N LEU A 981 11.03 -2.37 22.24
CA LEU A 981 9.98 -3.38 22.32
C LEU A 981 10.16 -4.20 23.61
N ARG A 982 9.06 -4.55 24.27
CA ARG A 982 9.03 -5.38 25.49
C ARG A 982 7.89 -6.40 25.40
N LEU A 983 8.11 -7.59 25.94
CA LEU A 983 7.02 -8.50 26.26
C LEU A 983 6.17 -7.88 27.36
N ASP A 984 4.87 -7.75 27.14
CA ASP A 984 3.95 -7.13 28.09
C ASP A 984 2.73 -8.02 28.33
N PRO A 985 2.64 -8.68 29.50
CA PRO A 985 1.50 -9.52 29.85
C PRO A 985 0.16 -8.76 29.93
N GLN A 986 0.18 -7.43 30.05
CA GLN A 986 -1.03 -6.61 30.07
C GLN A 986 -1.60 -6.34 28.67
N VAL A 987 -0.79 -6.56 27.62
CA VAL A 987 -1.23 -6.48 26.22
C VAL A 987 -1.79 -7.84 25.80
N HIS A 988 -2.92 -7.83 25.10
CA HIS A 988 -3.54 -9.08 24.65
C HIS A 988 -2.59 -9.87 23.72
N PRO A 989 -2.52 -11.21 23.85
CA PRO A 989 -1.72 -12.05 22.96
C PRO A 989 -2.03 -11.83 21.48
N GLY A 990 -0.98 -11.66 20.66
CA GLY A 990 -1.10 -11.34 19.23
C GLY A 990 -1.30 -9.86 18.92
N GLU A 991 -1.38 -9.00 19.94
CA GLU A 991 -1.49 -7.54 19.79
C GLU A 991 -0.22 -6.81 20.21
N ILE A 992 -0.13 -5.56 19.77
CA ILE A 992 0.90 -4.61 20.20
C ILE A 992 0.23 -3.35 20.75
N SER A 993 0.80 -2.74 21.77
CA SER A 993 0.42 -1.41 22.26
C SER A 993 1.60 -0.45 22.19
N ILE A 994 1.36 0.86 22.06
CA ILE A 994 2.42 1.87 22.18
C ILE A 994 2.31 2.49 23.57
N SER A 995 3.19 2.09 24.48
CA SER A 995 3.21 2.59 25.85
C SER A 995 3.66 4.06 25.91
N ASP A 996 4.69 4.41 25.12
CA ASP A 996 5.26 5.76 25.18
C ASP A 996 5.82 6.30 23.86
N ILE A 997 5.75 7.62 23.70
CA ILE A 997 6.33 8.34 22.56
C ILE A 997 7.05 9.58 23.10
N ASN A 998 8.36 9.66 22.91
CA ASN A 998 9.22 10.75 23.39
C ASN A 998 9.97 11.44 22.24
N GLY A 999 10.48 12.66 22.47
CA GLY A 999 11.23 13.44 21.49
C GLY A 999 10.52 14.73 21.03
N ASN A 1000 11.21 15.57 20.28
CA ASN A 1000 10.79 16.95 19.95
C ASN A 1000 9.47 17.06 19.15
N SER A 1001 8.92 15.94 18.65
CA SER A 1001 7.65 15.87 17.91
C SER A 1001 6.63 14.89 18.51
N SER A 1002 6.83 14.42 19.75
CA SER A 1002 6.02 13.35 20.36
C SER A 1002 4.53 13.69 20.54
N THR A 1003 4.19 14.96 20.79
CA THR A 1003 2.81 15.40 21.07
C THR A 1003 1.88 15.33 19.85
N LYS A 1004 2.44 15.22 18.64
CA LYS A 1004 1.68 15.12 17.37
C LYS A 1004 1.43 13.68 16.92
N LEU A 1005 2.03 12.67 17.55
CA LEU A 1005 1.98 11.27 17.12
C LEU A 1005 0.98 10.45 17.95
N SER A 1006 0.18 9.62 17.26
CA SER A 1006 -0.80 8.74 17.92
C SER A 1006 -0.11 7.58 18.64
N LYS A 1007 -0.55 7.28 19.87
CA LYS A 1007 -0.21 6.03 20.59
C LYS A 1007 -1.03 4.83 20.12
N ASN A 1008 -1.99 5.01 19.21
CA ASN A 1008 -2.68 3.88 18.60
C ASN A 1008 -1.75 3.22 17.55
N PRO A 1009 -1.39 1.94 17.71
CA PRO A 1009 -0.50 1.23 16.78
C PRO A 1009 -0.98 1.23 15.32
N LEU A 1010 -2.28 1.25 15.07
CA LEU A 1010 -2.84 1.26 13.71
C LEU A 1010 -2.69 2.61 12.99
N TRP A 1011 -2.41 3.68 13.73
CA TRP A 1011 -2.24 5.06 13.24
C TRP A 1011 -0.82 5.59 13.45
N ASN A 1012 0.15 4.70 13.70
CA ASN A 1012 1.54 5.04 13.94
C ASN A 1012 2.44 4.17 13.06
N CYS A 1013 3.40 4.77 12.35
CA CYS A 1013 4.30 4.05 11.44
C CYS A 1013 5.02 2.88 12.11
N ALA A 1014 5.52 3.09 13.33
CA ALA A 1014 6.20 2.04 14.10
C ALA A 1014 5.23 0.91 14.46
N GLY A 1015 4.01 1.25 14.89
CA GLY A 1015 2.97 0.27 15.21
C GLY A 1015 2.51 -0.54 14.00
N ILE A 1016 2.30 0.10 12.85
CA ILE A 1016 1.88 -0.55 11.61
C ILE A 1016 2.95 -1.55 11.14
N ALA A 1017 4.21 -1.12 11.09
CA ALA A 1017 5.33 -1.98 10.68
C ALA A 1017 5.51 -3.15 11.65
N ALA A 1018 5.39 -2.92 12.96
CA ALA A 1018 5.47 -3.97 13.96
C ALA A 1018 4.33 -5.01 13.81
N ILE A 1019 3.10 -4.57 13.57
CA ILE A 1019 1.96 -5.46 13.30
C ILE A 1019 2.19 -6.28 12.05
N ALA A 1020 2.73 -5.67 10.98
CA ALA A 1020 3.04 -6.37 9.73
C ALA A 1020 4.06 -7.50 9.96
N VAL A 1021 5.14 -7.22 10.70
CA VAL A 1021 6.13 -8.25 11.07
C VAL A 1021 5.52 -9.33 11.96
N MET A 1022 4.73 -8.98 12.98
CA MET A 1022 4.04 -9.97 13.84
C MET A 1022 3.12 -10.90 13.02
N LYS A 1023 2.43 -10.36 12.01
CA LYS A 1023 1.59 -11.16 11.09
C LYS A 1023 2.43 -12.07 10.20
N MET A 1024 3.55 -11.59 9.64
CA MET A 1024 4.46 -12.41 8.84
C MET A 1024 5.05 -13.57 9.64
N LEU A 1025 5.33 -13.34 10.92
CA LEU A 1025 5.81 -14.35 11.87
C LEU A 1025 4.71 -15.22 12.48
N ASN A 1026 3.43 -14.88 12.25
CA ASN A 1026 2.26 -15.53 12.83
C ASN A 1026 2.28 -15.55 14.38
N ILE A 1027 2.69 -14.45 15.01
CA ILE A 1027 2.70 -14.29 16.48
C ILE A 1027 1.27 -14.17 17.02
N ARG A 1028 0.91 -15.01 17.99
CA ARG A 1028 -0.42 -15.07 18.62
C ARG A 1028 -0.35 -15.32 20.13
N SER A 1029 0.77 -15.82 20.64
CA SER A 1029 0.92 -16.28 22.02
C SER A 1029 1.36 -15.20 23.01
N VAL A 1030 1.90 -14.07 22.53
CA VAL A 1030 2.43 -12.98 23.36
C VAL A 1030 1.93 -11.61 22.94
N GLY A 1031 1.76 -10.71 23.91
CA GLY A 1031 1.48 -9.30 23.70
C GLY A 1031 2.75 -8.46 23.80
N LEU A 1032 2.87 -7.44 22.94
CA LEU A 1032 4.06 -6.58 22.87
C LEU A 1032 3.73 -5.14 23.26
N SER A 1033 4.64 -4.49 23.99
CA SER A 1033 4.59 -3.05 24.29
C SER A 1033 5.75 -2.33 23.63
N LEU A 1034 5.44 -1.27 22.90
CA LEU A 1034 6.36 -0.48 22.09
C LEU A 1034 6.53 0.92 22.69
N SER A 1035 7.78 1.37 22.83
CA SER A 1035 8.13 2.76 23.14
C SER A 1035 8.94 3.35 21.99
N LEU A 1036 8.51 4.50 21.48
CA LEU A 1036 9.14 5.21 20.36
C LEU A 1036 9.85 6.47 20.85
N HIS A 1037 11.13 6.62 20.57
CA HIS A 1037 11.85 7.88 20.72
C HIS A 1037 12.11 8.50 19.35
N LYS A 1038 11.41 9.59 19.08
CA LYS A 1038 11.39 10.31 17.81
C LYS A 1038 12.53 11.34 17.77
N GLY A 1039 13.61 11.01 17.07
CA GLY A 1039 14.73 11.92 16.87
C GLY A 1039 14.58 12.80 15.63
N LEU A 1040 13.77 12.38 14.65
CA LEU A 1040 13.63 13.10 13.39
C LEU A 1040 12.39 14.01 13.34
N PRO A 1041 12.52 15.28 12.90
CA PRO A 1041 11.38 16.17 12.72
C PRO A 1041 10.40 15.63 11.67
N LEU A 1042 9.10 15.80 11.93
CA LEU A 1042 8.03 15.39 11.02
C LEU A 1042 8.06 16.21 9.73
N GLY A 1043 7.82 15.57 8.58
CA GLY A 1043 7.73 16.26 7.29
C GLY A 1043 9.04 16.91 6.79
N SER A 1044 10.19 16.63 7.41
CA SER A 1044 11.47 17.27 7.11
C SER A 1044 12.09 16.87 5.78
N GLY A 1045 11.73 15.70 5.25
CA GLY A 1045 12.38 15.11 4.07
C GLY A 1045 13.57 14.20 4.40
N LEU A 1046 13.80 13.90 5.68
CA LEU A 1046 14.86 13.00 6.18
C LEU A 1046 14.37 11.56 6.47
N GLY A 1047 13.31 11.11 5.80
CA GLY A 1047 12.76 9.77 6.02
C GLY A 1047 12.18 9.53 7.42
N SER A 1048 11.66 10.57 8.08
CA SER A 1048 11.18 10.48 9.48
C SER A 1048 10.19 9.32 9.71
N SER A 1049 9.18 9.12 8.85
CA SER A 1049 8.24 8.00 8.99
C SER A 1049 8.90 6.64 8.73
N ALA A 1050 9.79 6.58 7.73
CA ALA A 1050 10.53 5.39 7.36
C ALA A 1050 11.47 4.91 8.48
N ALA A 1051 12.16 5.81 9.17
CA ALA A 1051 13.02 5.46 10.31
C ALA A 1051 12.22 4.78 11.44
N SER A 1052 11.08 5.36 11.84
CA SER A 1052 10.20 4.76 12.85
C SER A 1052 9.69 3.36 12.43
N ALA A 1053 9.33 3.18 11.16
CA ALA A 1053 8.87 1.91 10.62
C ALA A 1053 10.00 0.86 10.56
N ALA A 1054 11.18 1.25 10.07
CA ALA A 1054 12.36 0.41 9.97
C ALA A 1054 12.81 -0.09 11.35
N ALA A 1055 12.96 0.81 12.32
CA ALA A 1055 13.33 0.46 13.69
C ALA A 1055 12.34 -0.54 14.30
N ALA A 1056 11.04 -0.32 14.12
CA ALA A 1056 10.02 -1.23 14.66
C ALA A 1056 10.01 -2.60 13.97
N ALA A 1057 10.13 -2.64 12.64
CA ALA A 1057 10.18 -3.89 11.88
C ALA A 1057 11.38 -4.74 12.31
N VAL A 1058 12.57 -4.13 12.40
CA VAL A 1058 13.79 -4.80 12.87
C VAL A 1058 13.63 -5.24 14.33
N ALA A 1059 13.14 -4.39 15.23
CA ALA A 1059 12.97 -4.74 16.64
C ALA A 1059 12.07 -5.96 16.86
N VAL A 1060 10.94 -6.04 16.14
CA VAL A 1060 10.04 -7.19 16.24
C VAL A 1060 10.71 -8.43 15.67
N ASN A 1061 11.36 -8.34 14.50
CA ASN A 1061 12.05 -9.47 13.89
C ASN A 1061 13.14 -10.04 14.82
N GLU A 1062 13.98 -9.18 15.37
CA GLU A 1062 15.06 -9.56 16.29
C GLU A 1062 14.54 -10.13 17.62
N MET A 1063 13.41 -9.64 18.14
CA MET A 1063 12.78 -10.21 19.34
C MET A 1063 12.47 -11.71 19.19
N PHE A 1064 12.21 -12.17 17.97
CA PHE A 1064 11.93 -13.57 17.62
C PHE A 1064 13.08 -14.27 16.86
N GLY A 1065 14.30 -13.72 16.92
CA GLY A 1065 15.50 -14.36 16.37
C GLY A 1065 15.77 -14.11 14.89
N GLY A 1066 15.18 -13.06 14.33
CA GLY A 1066 15.50 -12.56 13.00
C GLY A 1066 15.15 -13.46 11.81
N PRO A 1067 14.03 -14.21 11.80
CA PRO A 1067 13.78 -15.20 10.73
C PRO A 1067 13.31 -14.58 9.40
N LEU A 1068 12.89 -13.31 9.37
CA LEU A 1068 12.47 -12.62 8.14
C LEU A 1068 13.67 -12.12 7.33
N SER A 1069 13.54 -12.14 6.01
CA SER A 1069 14.53 -11.55 5.12
C SER A 1069 14.49 -10.02 5.16
N VAL A 1070 15.58 -9.37 4.75
CA VAL A 1070 15.64 -7.91 4.60
C VAL A 1070 14.49 -7.39 3.72
N SER A 1071 14.17 -8.08 2.62
CA SER A 1071 13.05 -7.71 1.75
C SER A 1071 11.70 -7.76 2.47
N ASP A 1072 11.49 -8.73 3.36
CA ASP A 1072 10.26 -8.83 4.16
C ASP A 1072 10.14 -7.68 5.16
N LEU A 1073 11.25 -7.25 5.77
CA LEU A 1073 11.28 -6.09 6.65
C LEU A 1073 10.97 -4.80 5.89
N VAL A 1074 11.51 -4.66 4.67
CA VAL A 1074 11.19 -3.53 3.79
C VAL A 1074 9.72 -3.56 3.36
N LEU A 1075 9.15 -4.74 3.10
CA LEU A 1075 7.71 -4.89 2.82
C LEU A 1075 6.85 -4.47 4.03
N ALA A 1076 7.24 -4.84 5.24
CA ALA A 1076 6.57 -4.39 6.46
C ALA A 1076 6.64 -2.86 6.64
N GLY A 1077 7.81 -2.26 6.38
CA GLY A 1077 7.96 -0.81 6.39
C GLY A 1077 7.18 -0.10 5.27
N LEU A 1078 7.07 -0.71 4.09
CA LEU A 1078 6.25 -0.24 2.97
C LEU A 1078 4.75 -0.27 3.29
N GLU A 1079 4.27 -1.28 4.02
CA GLU A 1079 2.89 -1.32 4.50
C GLU A 1079 2.59 -0.08 5.35
N SER A 1080 3.54 0.34 6.20
CA SER A 1080 3.47 1.60 6.95
C SER A 1080 3.48 2.84 6.03
N GLU A 1081 4.47 2.96 5.12
CA GLU A 1081 4.58 4.14 4.24
C GLU A 1081 3.37 4.33 3.33
N SER A 1082 2.77 3.22 2.86
CA SER A 1082 1.56 3.23 2.03
C SER A 1082 0.39 3.98 2.65
N LYS A 1083 0.29 3.98 3.99
CA LYS A 1083 -0.77 4.65 4.74
C LYS A 1083 -0.49 6.13 4.99
N VAL A 1084 0.76 6.59 4.83
CA VAL A 1084 1.21 7.94 5.22
C VAL A 1084 1.62 8.78 4.01
N SER A 1085 2.54 8.28 3.18
CA SER A 1085 3.20 9.06 2.13
C SER A 1085 3.08 8.43 0.73
N GLY A 1086 2.73 7.14 0.66
CA GLY A 1086 2.55 6.33 -0.55
C GLY A 1086 3.49 5.12 -0.60
N TYR A 1087 3.41 4.30 -1.65
CA TYR A 1087 4.13 3.04 -1.75
C TYR A 1087 5.53 3.23 -2.38
N HIS A 1088 6.49 3.75 -1.59
CA HIS A 1088 7.86 4.05 -2.05
C HIS A 1088 8.88 3.50 -1.05
N ALA A 1089 9.88 2.77 -1.55
CA ALA A 1089 10.90 2.09 -0.71
C ALA A 1089 12.21 2.88 -0.60
N ASP A 1090 12.32 4.00 -1.31
CA ASP A 1090 13.49 4.88 -1.38
C ASP A 1090 13.97 5.43 -0.02
N ASN A 1091 13.10 5.50 0.99
CA ASN A 1091 13.47 5.82 2.37
C ASN A 1091 13.55 4.57 3.26
N VAL A 1092 12.56 3.68 3.19
CA VAL A 1092 12.49 2.49 4.08
C VAL A 1092 13.63 1.52 3.83
N ALA A 1093 13.96 1.26 2.56
CA ALA A 1093 15.01 0.31 2.20
C ALA A 1093 16.39 0.76 2.70
N PRO A 1094 16.87 1.99 2.45
CA PRO A 1094 18.13 2.44 3.03
C PRO A 1094 18.08 2.55 4.56
N ALA A 1095 16.93 2.92 5.17
CA ALA A 1095 16.82 2.94 6.63
C ALA A 1095 17.06 1.56 7.25
N ILE A 1096 16.65 0.47 6.58
CA ILE A 1096 16.88 -0.91 7.05
C ILE A 1096 18.27 -1.43 6.64
N MET A 1097 18.71 -1.18 5.41
CA MET A 1097 19.90 -1.84 4.83
C MET A 1097 21.21 -1.06 5.00
N GLY A 1098 21.12 0.25 5.24
CA GLY A 1098 22.25 1.17 5.19
C GLY A 1098 22.84 1.36 3.79
N GLY A 1099 23.58 2.43 3.63
CA GLY A 1099 24.23 2.82 2.38
C GLY A 1099 23.23 3.28 1.32
N PHE A 1100 23.65 3.24 0.06
CA PHE A 1100 22.77 3.53 -1.08
C PHE A 1100 21.98 2.28 -1.48
N VAL A 1101 20.68 2.43 -1.68
CA VAL A 1101 19.79 1.35 -2.12
C VAL A 1101 19.01 1.77 -3.35
N LEU A 1102 19.19 1.00 -4.43
CA LEU A 1102 18.47 1.12 -5.70
C LEU A 1102 17.29 0.16 -5.70
N ILE A 1103 16.10 0.67 -5.99
CA ILE A 1103 14.89 -0.12 -6.14
C ILE A 1103 14.70 -0.44 -7.62
N ARG A 1104 14.97 -1.70 -8.01
CA ARG A 1104 14.84 -2.14 -9.41
C ARG A 1104 13.39 -2.45 -9.78
N SER A 1105 12.66 -3.06 -8.86
CA SER A 1105 11.26 -3.45 -9.03
C SER A 1105 10.55 -3.44 -7.68
N TYR A 1106 9.25 -3.16 -7.70
CA TYR A 1106 8.35 -3.29 -6.54
C TYR A 1106 7.54 -4.60 -6.58
N ASP A 1107 7.52 -5.30 -7.74
CA ASP A 1107 6.78 -6.54 -7.95
C ASP A 1107 7.52 -7.48 -8.94
N PRO A 1108 8.26 -8.49 -8.44
CA PRO A 1108 8.61 -8.68 -7.03
C PRO A 1108 9.51 -7.54 -6.52
N LEU A 1109 9.49 -7.31 -5.20
CA LEU A 1109 10.37 -6.30 -4.59
C LEU A 1109 11.83 -6.71 -4.76
N GLU A 1110 12.57 -5.91 -5.51
CA GLU A 1110 13.98 -6.13 -5.79
C GLU A 1110 14.82 -4.91 -5.44
N LEU A 1111 15.69 -5.11 -4.46
CA LEU A 1111 16.54 -4.11 -3.86
C LEU A 1111 17.99 -4.42 -4.20
N ILE A 1112 18.71 -3.43 -4.71
CA ILE A 1112 20.13 -3.54 -5.05
C ILE A 1112 20.90 -2.56 -4.18
N ARG A 1113 21.74 -3.08 -3.29
CA ARG A 1113 22.65 -2.27 -2.50
C ARG A 1113 23.80 -1.78 -3.39
N LEU A 1114 23.99 -0.47 -3.48
CA LEU A 1114 25.10 0.12 -4.22
C LEU A 1114 26.27 0.34 -3.25
N ASN A 1115 27.31 -0.46 -3.40
CA ASN A 1115 28.49 -0.41 -2.53
C ASN A 1115 29.34 0.81 -2.88
N PHE A 1116 29.25 1.85 -2.06
CA PHE A 1116 30.20 2.98 -2.10
C PHE A 1116 31.57 2.53 -1.56
N PRO A 1117 32.71 2.87 -2.17
CA PRO A 1117 34.03 2.41 -1.72
C PRO A 1117 34.30 2.71 -0.23
N ASN A 1118 34.86 1.73 0.51
CA ASN A 1118 35.11 1.87 1.96
C ASN A 1118 36.28 2.80 2.29
N GLU A 1119 37.23 2.99 1.37
CA GLU A 1119 38.39 3.89 1.59
C GLU A 1119 38.05 5.38 1.40
N LYS A 1120 36.81 5.69 0.99
CA LYS A 1120 36.35 7.06 0.74
C LYS A 1120 35.28 7.44 1.74
N ASP A 1121 35.41 8.65 2.27
CA ASP A 1121 34.39 9.30 3.06
C ASP A 1121 33.45 10.11 2.15
N LEU A 1122 32.16 10.05 2.45
CA LEU A 1122 31.11 10.84 1.82
C LEU A 1122 30.34 11.52 2.93
N PHE A 1123 30.24 12.84 2.86
CA PHE A 1123 29.48 13.64 3.80
C PHE A 1123 28.32 14.36 3.10
N PHE A 1124 27.25 14.56 3.86
CA PHE A 1124 26.08 15.30 3.48
C PHE A 1124 25.93 16.51 4.41
N VAL A 1125 25.76 17.70 3.84
CA VAL A 1125 25.25 18.87 4.57
C VAL A 1125 23.74 18.87 4.44
N LEU A 1126 23.04 18.63 5.54
CA LEU A 1126 21.59 18.60 5.62
C LEU A 1126 21.12 19.89 6.26
N VAL A 1127 20.45 20.74 5.48
CA VAL A 1127 19.89 22.01 5.98
C VAL A 1127 18.38 21.93 5.96
N THR A 1128 17.80 21.84 7.16
CA THR A 1128 16.35 21.71 7.36
C THR A 1128 15.79 23.03 7.86
N PRO A 1129 14.95 23.72 7.05
CA PRO A 1129 14.23 24.90 7.52
C PRO A 1129 13.10 24.53 8.49
N GLU A 1130 12.73 25.44 9.39
CA GLU A 1130 11.51 25.42 10.22
C GLU A 1130 10.27 25.68 9.34
N PHE A 1131 10.09 24.82 8.36
CA PHE A 1131 9.02 24.86 7.38
C PHE A 1131 8.59 23.42 7.15
N GLU A 1132 7.29 23.15 7.21
CA GLU A 1132 6.74 21.84 6.91
C GLU A 1132 6.03 21.92 5.56
N ALA A 1133 6.59 21.25 4.55
CA ALA A 1133 5.97 21.13 3.24
C ALA A 1133 5.11 19.85 3.21
N PRO A 1134 3.79 19.93 3.04
CA PRO A 1134 2.97 18.73 2.96
C PRO A 1134 3.41 17.85 1.78
N THR A 1135 3.86 16.63 2.03
CA THR A 1135 4.33 15.67 1.01
C THR A 1135 3.33 15.50 -0.14
N LYS A 1136 2.03 15.51 0.16
CA LYS A 1136 0.96 15.46 -0.84
C LYS A 1136 0.99 16.65 -1.81
N LYS A 1137 1.26 17.87 -1.34
CA LYS A 1137 1.40 19.07 -2.19
C LYS A 1137 2.67 19.00 -3.03
N MET A 1138 3.79 18.57 -2.44
CA MET A 1138 5.07 18.39 -3.13
C MET A 1138 5.00 17.33 -4.25
N ARG A 1139 4.18 16.29 -4.07
CA ARG A 1139 3.89 15.29 -5.12
C ARG A 1139 2.89 15.80 -6.15
N ALA A 1140 1.85 16.53 -5.76
CA ALA A 1140 0.84 17.06 -6.67
C ALA A 1140 1.38 18.11 -7.66
N ALA A 1141 2.50 18.77 -7.34
CA ALA A 1141 3.14 19.75 -8.23
C ALA A 1141 3.93 19.12 -9.38
N LEU A 1142 4.14 17.79 -9.37
CA LEU A 1142 4.83 17.11 -10.45
C LEU A 1142 3.98 17.08 -11.73
N PRO A 1143 4.61 17.21 -12.91
CA PRO A 1143 3.87 17.29 -14.15
C PRO A 1143 3.35 15.91 -14.54
N THR A 1144 2.14 15.85 -15.11
CA THR A 1144 1.56 14.61 -15.62
C THR A 1144 2.22 14.12 -16.91
N GLU A 1145 2.89 15.03 -17.64
CA GLU A 1145 3.59 14.75 -18.89
C GLU A 1145 4.99 15.38 -18.87
N ILE A 1146 5.97 14.68 -19.45
CA ILE A 1146 7.35 15.15 -19.60
C ILE A 1146 7.78 15.08 -21.07
N THR A 1147 8.64 16.01 -21.48
CA THR A 1147 9.23 15.96 -22.82
C THR A 1147 10.23 14.80 -22.90
N MET A 1148 10.36 14.21 -24.09
CA MET A 1148 11.37 13.16 -24.33
C MET A 1148 12.79 13.67 -24.02
N SER A 1149 13.07 14.96 -24.27
CA SER A 1149 14.38 15.55 -23.96
C SER A 1149 14.66 15.58 -22.45
N HIS A 1150 13.67 15.94 -21.62
CA HIS A 1150 13.82 15.89 -20.17
C HIS A 1150 13.92 14.46 -19.66
N HIS A 1151 13.14 13.53 -20.23
CA HIS A 1151 13.21 12.11 -19.88
C HIS A 1151 14.61 11.54 -20.16
N VAL A 1152 15.13 11.71 -21.37
CA VAL A 1152 16.47 11.23 -21.77
C VAL A 1152 17.56 11.85 -20.90
N TRP A 1153 17.46 13.16 -20.61
CA TRP A 1153 18.39 13.85 -19.72
C TRP A 1153 18.40 13.23 -18.32
N ASN A 1154 17.23 13.09 -17.68
CA ASN A 1154 17.15 12.51 -16.34
C ASN A 1154 17.61 11.04 -16.31
N CYS A 1155 17.30 10.23 -17.33
CA CYS A 1155 17.81 8.86 -17.43
C CYS A 1155 19.34 8.81 -17.52
N SER A 1156 19.95 9.72 -18.29
CA SER A 1156 21.41 9.87 -18.36
C SER A 1156 22.00 10.23 -16.99
N GLN A 1157 21.41 11.23 -16.31
CA GLN A 1157 21.90 11.67 -15.00
C GLN A 1157 21.68 10.62 -13.91
N ALA A 1158 20.58 9.85 -13.95
CA ALA A 1158 20.36 8.71 -13.06
C ALA A 1158 21.43 7.62 -13.24
N GLY A 1159 21.77 7.27 -14.49
CA GLY A 1159 22.86 6.34 -14.79
C GLY A 1159 24.21 6.85 -14.29
N ALA A 1160 24.50 8.14 -14.50
CA ALA A 1160 25.71 8.79 -13.99
C ALA A 1160 25.76 8.79 -12.45
N LEU A 1161 24.62 8.97 -11.79
CA LEU A 1161 24.52 8.97 -10.35
C LEU A 1161 24.85 7.58 -9.76
N VAL A 1162 24.28 6.51 -10.32
CA VAL A 1162 24.60 5.11 -9.93
C VAL A 1162 26.09 4.80 -10.19
N ALA A 1163 26.61 5.16 -11.36
CA ALA A 1163 28.02 4.95 -11.70
C ALA A 1163 28.96 5.69 -10.74
N SER A 1164 28.62 6.94 -10.38
CA SER A 1164 29.42 7.76 -9.46
C SER A 1164 29.44 7.20 -8.04
N VAL A 1165 28.30 6.65 -7.55
CA VAL A 1165 28.24 5.94 -6.27
C VAL A 1165 29.19 4.75 -6.26
N LEU A 1166 29.12 3.89 -7.28
CA LEU A 1166 29.94 2.67 -7.37
C LEU A 1166 31.44 2.96 -7.54
N GLN A 1167 31.81 4.05 -8.20
CA GLN A 1167 33.20 4.48 -8.39
C GLN A 1167 33.74 5.34 -7.22
N GLY A 1168 32.85 5.78 -6.33
CA GLY A 1168 33.15 6.80 -5.32
C GLY A 1168 33.60 8.13 -5.92
N ASP A 1169 33.05 8.53 -7.06
CA ASP A 1169 33.28 9.85 -7.66
C ASP A 1169 32.31 10.87 -7.05
N LEU A 1170 32.75 11.55 -5.99
CA LEU A 1170 31.96 12.55 -5.27
C LEU A 1170 31.56 13.75 -6.14
N LYS A 1171 32.44 14.16 -7.06
CA LYS A 1171 32.17 15.28 -7.99
C LYS A 1171 31.19 14.86 -9.07
N GLY A 1172 31.28 13.63 -9.56
CA GLY A 1172 30.30 13.02 -10.45
C GLY A 1172 28.93 12.90 -9.79
N LEU A 1173 28.90 12.40 -8.56
CA LEU A 1173 27.69 12.27 -7.74
C LEU A 1173 27.01 13.63 -7.56
N GLY A 1174 27.76 14.64 -7.10
CA GLY A 1174 27.30 16.02 -6.94
C GLY A 1174 26.72 16.64 -8.21
N ARG A 1175 27.42 16.50 -9.35
CA ARG A 1175 26.93 17.02 -10.62
C ARG A 1175 25.65 16.32 -11.07
N ALA A 1176 25.57 14.99 -10.94
CA ALA A 1176 24.42 14.21 -11.36
C ALA A 1176 23.18 14.53 -10.49
N LEU A 1177 23.34 14.63 -9.17
CA LEU A 1177 22.23 14.88 -8.25
C LEU A 1177 21.62 16.28 -8.43
N SER A 1178 22.43 17.29 -8.79
CA SER A 1178 21.93 18.66 -9.04
C SER A 1178 21.35 18.89 -10.44
N SER A 1179 21.28 17.85 -11.28
CA SER A 1179 20.93 17.99 -12.71
C SER A 1179 19.52 17.54 -13.06
N ASP A 1180 18.61 17.47 -12.09
CA ASP A 1180 17.22 17.07 -12.34
C ASP A 1180 16.44 18.16 -13.11
N LYS A 1181 15.82 17.78 -14.24
CA LYS A 1181 14.98 18.67 -15.07
C LYS A 1181 13.48 18.40 -14.96
N ILE A 1182 13.07 17.44 -14.15
CA ILE A 1182 11.69 16.97 -14.06
C ILE A 1182 11.08 17.29 -12.70
N VAL A 1183 11.68 16.80 -11.61
CA VAL A 1183 11.02 16.76 -10.29
C VAL A 1183 11.39 18.01 -9.49
N GLU A 1184 12.68 18.24 -9.31
CA GLU A 1184 13.19 19.36 -8.52
C GLU A 1184 12.70 20.75 -9.00
N PRO A 1185 12.70 21.08 -10.32
CA PRO A 1185 12.24 22.41 -10.78
C PRO A 1185 10.77 22.72 -10.47
N ARG A 1186 9.97 21.69 -10.18
CA ARG A 1186 8.56 21.84 -9.80
C ARG A 1186 8.35 21.94 -8.30
N ARG A 1187 9.28 21.38 -7.52
CA ARG A 1187 9.23 21.34 -6.06
C ARG A 1187 9.95 22.51 -5.41
N ALA A 1188 11.09 22.93 -5.96
CA ALA A 1188 11.90 24.01 -5.40
C ALA A 1188 11.10 25.31 -5.20
N PRO A 1189 10.20 25.75 -6.11
CA PRO A 1189 9.41 26.97 -5.91
C PRO A 1189 8.41 26.90 -4.74
N LEU A 1190 8.09 25.69 -4.25
CA LEU A 1190 7.19 25.50 -3.10
C LEU A 1190 7.91 25.67 -1.76
N ILE A 1191 9.24 25.77 -1.76
CA ILE A 1191 10.07 25.95 -0.57
C ILE A 1191 10.71 27.33 -0.65
N PRO A 1192 10.27 28.29 0.19
CA PRO A 1192 10.81 29.65 0.18
C PRO A 1192 12.34 29.66 0.30
N GLY A 1193 13.02 30.36 -0.62
CA GLY A 1193 14.49 30.51 -0.62
C GLY A 1193 15.30 29.34 -1.16
N MET A 1194 14.69 28.21 -1.56
CA MET A 1194 15.43 26.98 -1.93
C MET A 1194 16.43 27.18 -3.08
N GLU A 1195 16.09 27.93 -4.13
CA GLU A 1195 17.01 28.21 -5.24
C GLU A 1195 18.25 29.00 -4.78
N ALA A 1196 18.06 29.96 -3.88
CA ALA A 1196 19.16 30.73 -3.31
C ALA A 1196 20.07 29.87 -2.42
N VAL A 1197 19.48 28.96 -1.65
CA VAL A 1197 20.22 28.00 -0.80
C VAL A 1197 21.08 27.06 -1.65
N LYS A 1198 20.53 26.51 -2.73
CA LYS A 1198 21.29 25.69 -3.66
C LYS A 1198 22.46 26.46 -4.26
N LYS A 1199 22.22 27.70 -4.69
CA LYS A 1199 23.27 28.57 -5.21
C LYS A 1199 24.36 28.85 -4.17
N ALA A 1200 23.98 29.16 -2.94
CA ALA A 1200 24.90 29.41 -1.83
C ALA A 1200 25.76 28.16 -1.51
N ALA A 1201 25.16 26.97 -1.52
CA ALA A 1201 25.89 25.72 -1.34
C ALA A 1201 26.96 25.52 -2.42
N MET A 1202 26.61 25.75 -3.68
CA MET A 1202 27.54 25.61 -4.81
C MET A 1202 28.66 26.66 -4.78
N GLU A 1203 28.35 27.92 -4.41
CA GLU A 1203 29.34 29.01 -4.28
C GLU A 1203 30.31 28.78 -3.11
N ALA A 1204 29.85 28.16 -2.02
CA ALA A 1204 30.68 27.73 -0.90
C ALA A 1204 31.51 26.45 -1.21
N GLY A 1205 31.26 25.83 -2.36
CA GLY A 1205 32.07 24.74 -2.90
C GLY A 1205 31.56 23.33 -2.62
N ALA A 1206 30.25 23.16 -2.40
CA ALA A 1206 29.62 21.85 -2.49
C ALA A 1206 29.75 21.26 -3.90
N PHE A 1207 29.86 19.94 -4.02
CA PHE A 1207 29.92 19.27 -5.33
C PHE A 1207 28.57 19.20 -6.04
N GLY A 1208 27.49 19.28 -5.27
CA GLY A 1208 26.12 19.29 -5.72
C GLY A 1208 25.19 19.56 -4.54
N CYS A 1209 24.03 20.13 -4.81
CA CYS A 1209 22.92 20.32 -3.87
C CYS A 1209 21.58 19.94 -4.52
N THR A 1210 20.70 19.27 -3.77
CA THR A 1210 19.32 18.96 -4.19
C THR A 1210 18.35 18.99 -3.00
N ILE A 1211 17.07 18.69 -3.24
CA ILE A 1211 16.03 18.55 -2.23
C ILE A 1211 15.93 17.08 -1.80
N SER A 1212 15.90 16.81 -0.49
CA SER A 1212 15.73 15.47 0.04
C SER A 1212 14.26 15.05 0.12
N GLY A 1213 13.92 13.92 -0.52
CA GLY A 1213 12.62 13.29 -0.41
C GLY A 1213 11.49 14.18 -0.93
N ALA A 1214 10.44 14.33 -0.14
CA ALA A 1214 9.32 15.23 -0.41
C ALA A 1214 9.17 16.33 0.65
N GLY A 1215 10.23 16.54 1.46
CA GLY A 1215 10.29 17.59 2.47
C GLY A 1215 11.22 18.73 2.05
N PRO A 1216 11.37 19.77 2.89
CA PRO A 1216 12.08 20.97 2.51
C PRO A 1216 13.58 20.96 2.83
N THR A 1217 14.13 19.85 3.31
CA THR A 1217 15.56 19.74 3.58
C THR A 1217 16.36 19.81 2.28
N ALA A 1218 17.31 20.74 2.23
CA ALA A 1218 18.34 20.78 1.20
C ALA A 1218 19.50 19.85 1.61
N VAL A 1219 19.97 19.04 0.67
CA VAL A 1219 21.12 18.15 0.86
C VAL A 1219 22.24 18.52 -0.10
N ALA A 1220 23.43 18.81 0.45
CA ALA A 1220 24.63 19.06 -0.33
C ALA A 1220 25.68 17.96 -0.12
N VAL A 1221 26.40 17.59 -1.18
CA VAL A 1221 27.43 16.54 -1.17
C VAL A 1221 28.83 17.14 -1.10
N ILE A 1222 29.64 16.64 -0.17
CA ILE A 1222 31.00 17.10 0.10
C ILE A 1222 31.92 15.93 0.52
N ASP A 1223 33.22 16.20 0.61
CA ASP A 1223 34.27 15.26 1.05
C ASP A 1223 34.91 15.61 2.40
N ASP A 1224 34.60 16.76 2.99
CA ASP A 1224 35.25 17.27 4.21
C ASP A 1224 34.24 17.83 5.23
N GLU A 1225 34.32 17.37 6.48
CA GLU A 1225 33.36 17.71 7.52
C GLU A 1225 33.43 19.19 7.95
N GLU A 1226 34.64 19.75 8.07
CA GLU A 1226 34.86 21.12 8.53
C GLU A 1226 34.33 22.12 7.51
N ARG A 1227 34.67 21.91 6.23
CA ARG A 1227 34.10 22.66 5.10
C ARG A 1227 32.59 22.51 5.01
N GLY A 1228 32.05 21.35 5.39
CA GLY A 1228 30.62 21.11 5.47
C GLY A 1228 29.89 22.05 6.42
N ARG A 1229 30.51 22.39 7.56
CA ARG A 1229 29.93 23.33 8.53
C ARG A 1229 29.86 24.73 7.95
N GLU A 1230 30.93 25.18 7.29
CA GLU A 1230 30.93 26.49 6.60
C GLU A 1230 29.86 26.54 5.50
N ILE A 1231 29.73 25.50 4.67
CA ILE A 1231 28.68 25.40 3.65
C ILE A 1231 27.28 25.44 4.30
N GLY A 1232 27.10 24.73 5.41
CA GLY A 1232 25.85 24.73 6.19
C GLY A 1232 25.45 26.12 6.66
N ASP A 1233 26.40 26.89 7.20
CA ASP A 1233 26.15 28.27 7.66
C ASP A 1233 25.71 29.18 6.51
N ARG A 1234 26.38 29.09 5.34
CA ARG A 1234 25.98 29.85 4.14
C ARG A 1234 24.59 29.48 3.64
N MET A 1235 24.24 28.20 3.70
CA MET A 1235 22.91 27.71 3.34
C MET A 1235 21.84 28.21 4.32
N ILE A 1236 22.12 28.24 5.63
CA ILE A 1236 21.23 28.84 6.64
C ILE A 1236 21.03 30.33 6.36
N GLU A 1237 22.11 31.08 6.13
CA GLU A 1237 22.04 32.51 5.79
C GLU A 1237 21.13 32.75 4.57
N ALA A 1238 21.23 31.91 3.54
CA ALA A 1238 20.39 32.00 2.34
C ALA A 1238 18.91 31.72 2.65
N PHE A 1239 18.59 30.72 3.47
CA PHE A 1239 17.21 30.46 3.91
C PHE A 1239 16.64 31.63 4.72
N ILE A 1240 17.43 32.23 5.61
CA ILE A 1240 17.01 33.37 6.42
C ILE A 1240 16.78 34.60 5.53
N LYS A 1241 17.75 34.92 4.66
CA LYS A 1241 17.75 36.15 3.87
C LYS A 1241 16.70 36.13 2.75
N GLU A 1242 16.64 35.06 1.98
CA GLU A 1242 15.83 34.98 0.76
C GLU A 1242 14.51 34.22 0.99
N GLY A 1243 14.49 33.28 1.93
CA GLY A 1243 13.31 32.48 2.28
C GLY A 1243 12.53 33.01 3.49
N ASN A 1244 13.12 33.87 4.32
CA ASN A 1244 12.61 34.25 5.65
C ASN A 1244 12.29 33.02 6.53
N LEU A 1245 13.10 31.97 6.42
CA LEU A 1245 12.97 30.73 7.18
C LEU A 1245 14.17 30.56 8.12
N LYS A 1246 13.90 30.31 9.40
CA LYS A 1246 14.91 29.76 10.30
C LYS A 1246 15.27 28.36 9.83
N ALA A 1247 16.54 27.98 9.92
CA ALA A 1247 17.00 26.67 9.50
C ALA A 1247 18.09 26.16 10.45
N SER A 1248 18.27 24.84 10.45
CA SER A 1248 19.34 24.15 11.14
C SER A 1248 20.15 23.34 10.13
N ALA A 1249 21.46 23.28 10.32
CA ALA A 1249 22.38 22.51 9.48
C ALA A 1249 23.03 21.40 10.29
N MET A 1250 23.20 20.24 9.66
CA MET A 1250 23.93 19.10 10.18
C MET A 1250 24.87 18.57 9.10
N VAL A 1251 26.04 18.08 9.50
CA VAL A 1251 27.00 17.43 8.61
C VAL A 1251 27.15 15.99 9.07
N ASN A 1252 26.80 15.05 8.20
CA ASN A 1252 26.71 13.64 8.53
C ASN A 1252 27.36 12.79 7.45
N ARG A 1253 27.90 11.63 7.82
CA ARG A 1253 28.48 10.68 6.88
C ARG A 1253 27.41 9.74 6.32
N LEU A 1254 27.74 9.06 5.23
CA LEU A 1254 26.95 7.93 4.73
C LEU A 1254 26.89 6.83 5.81
N ASP A 1255 25.70 6.53 6.32
CA ASP A 1255 25.49 5.37 7.16
C ASP A 1255 25.59 4.10 6.30
N ARG A 1256 26.35 3.11 6.76
CA ARG A 1256 26.57 1.84 6.04
C ARG A 1256 25.95 0.64 6.75
N VAL A 1257 25.21 0.85 7.82
CA VAL A 1257 24.72 -0.25 8.68
C VAL A 1257 23.22 -0.44 8.50
N GLY A 1258 22.44 0.64 8.54
CA GLY A 1258 20.99 0.58 8.60
C GLY A 1258 20.48 0.42 10.04
N ALA A 1259 19.32 -0.22 10.19
CA ALA A 1259 18.54 -0.26 11.42
C ALA A 1259 18.85 -1.44 12.37
#